data_AF-A0A3M7ML48-F1
#
_entry.id   AF-A0A3M7ML48-F1
#
_cell.length_a   1.000
_cell.length_b   1.000
_cell.length_c   1.000
_cell.angle_alpha   90.00
_cell.angle_beta   90.00
_cell.angle_gamma   90.00
#
_symmetry.space_group_name_H-M   'P 1'
#
loop_
_entity.id
_entity.type
_entity.pdbx_description
1 polymer ?
#
loop_
_entity_poly.entity_id
_entity_poly.type
_entity_poly.pdbx_seq_one_letter_code
_entity_poly.pdbx_strand_id
1 'polypeptide(L)'
;MPLFEKLQIFPHFQGSSYSVSISDSDAIRNIYVANSGFPKDARYTNFNLGPVVSIFSAIDTEYRNTRAKAVAPLFAPARLRVASEPHGVIGRCAAEFVDQLRAFKTAEVKVDIVDLSARLSIDVVTEYLLGERYGGLGEHTSLSLHDRRQTKLSANPFIFAIVAFSRFSLLPNWIFRFVYTFSSWINSSDEVVRSFVQLERFIDRVMGSALSAKDGESPLAPADSTYQGRLLQVGISRTEAAAQSKAIVFAGADSTAVMLATILFHLVNNAHARARLLREIRCSKLRATTPNNQDTSAALTDPQTLPYLRAVVKEGLRLGMANPTRLTRVVPATGLCVGSIHLPPGTVVGCAAYMLHHDPDVFPDPFAFRPERWLEDGQDEGLRRPDMEKSMIPFGAGLRACIGKNLAQQQLYETVMAVVDSEVLVGARTCQQRIEMIEWFNGFGLSLARCALQGGHKVIATSRNPSRTPDLVSEVEGKGGKWIGLDVTDSKSAQVVDNLEKSGDQIDILVNNAGYSVFTPVETITEDELRAEMETMYFGPLRLIRAVIPHMRKRKFGVIVNMSSGAALEGNPSMGIYAGAKAGLDGVTRVLAKEVAPFNIRTLTVVLGTFNTSMPSKAVFGTVPLPDDYSGSFTEKMIQAIKSGQFVPNGDKDKAMKAVYEVVVGEGIGAGHESEKLLPLGADMAVRVKTVQNYLAHSLEVFGDVTNNVNLDK
;
A
#
# COMPACT_ATOMS: atom_id res chain seq x y z
N MET A 1 26.77 -11.27 -1.69
CA MET A 1 26.55 -9.97 -2.36
C MET A 1 27.61 -8.95 -1.96
N PRO A 2 28.09 -8.07 -2.86
CA PRO A 2 28.89 -6.89 -2.51
C PRO A 2 28.07 -5.92 -1.64
N LEU A 3 28.72 -5.25 -0.70
CA LEU A 3 28.09 -4.36 0.31
C LEU A 3 27.22 -3.23 -0.29
N PHE A 4 27.51 -2.81 -1.53
CA PHE A 4 26.79 -1.76 -2.25
C PHE A 4 25.35 -2.15 -2.63
N GLU A 5 25.02 -3.44 -2.74
CA GLU A 5 23.65 -3.90 -3.02
C GLU A 5 22.75 -3.86 -1.76
N LYS A 6 23.34 -3.78 -0.56
CA LYS A 6 22.61 -3.76 0.71
C LYS A 6 22.22 -2.36 1.21
N LEU A 7 22.58 -1.32 0.47
CA LEU A 7 22.30 0.08 0.81
C LEU A 7 21.54 0.77 -0.33
N GLN A 8 20.34 1.28 -0.04
CA GLN A 8 19.61 2.16 -0.95
C GLN A 8 19.62 3.58 -0.41
N ILE A 9 20.22 4.50 -1.16
CA ILE A 9 20.36 5.91 -0.79
C ILE A 9 19.26 6.73 -1.45
N PHE A 10 18.53 7.51 -0.65
CA PHE A 10 17.48 8.42 -1.08
C PHE A 10 17.89 9.87 -0.74
N PRO A 11 17.66 10.84 -1.64
CA PRO A 11 17.84 12.25 -1.32
C PRO A 11 16.89 12.67 -0.19
N HIS A 12 17.37 13.43 0.78
CA HIS A 12 16.55 14.01 1.85
C HIS A 12 16.15 15.43 1.45
N PHE A 13 14.86 15.77 1.55
CA PHE A 13 14.33 17.07 1.13
C PHE A 13 14.43 18.17 2.19
N GLN A 14 15.03 17.90 3.36
CA GLN A 14 15.33 18.87 4.41
C GLN A 14 16.84 19.01 4.60
N GLY A 15 17.48 19.82 3.74
CA GLY A 15 18.92 20.14 3.84
C GLY A 15 19.88 19.10 3.23
N SER A 16 21.16 19.18 3.59
CA SER A 16 22.28 18.42 3.01
C SER A 16 22.42 16.96 3.51
N SER A 17 21.44 16.42 4.23
CA SER A 17 21.50 15.06 4.79
C SER A 17 20.96 14.03 3.81
N TYR A 18 21.39 12.77 3.90
CA TYR A 18 20.87 11.66 3.10
C TYR A 18 19.90 10.79 3.92
N SER A 19 18.99 10.07 3.26
CA SER A 19 18.18 9.01 3.88
C SER A 19 18.59 7.66 3.30
N VAL A 20 19.04 6.72 4.11
CA VAL A 20 19.57 5.42 3.67
C VAL A 20 18.71 4.28 4.21
N SER A 21 18.29 3.39 3.32
CA SER A 21 17.67 2.11 3.69
C SER A 21 18.75 1.03 3.73
N ILE A 22 18.81 0.28 4.81
CA ILE A 22 19.85 -0.73 5.06
C ILE A 22 19.18 -2.11 5.10
N SER A 23 19.56 -3.01 4.20
CA SER A 23 19.09 -4.40 4.18
C SER A 23 20.11 -5.37 4.80
N ASP A 24 20.95 -4.86 5.70
CA ASP A 24 21.91 -5.66 6.46
C ASP A 24 21.46 -5.86 7.91
N SER A 25 21.37 -7.12 8.35
CA SER A 25 20.98 -7.46 9.71
C SER A 25 22.04 -7.09 10.75
N ASP A 26 23.32 -6.96 10.36
CA ASP A 26 24.40 -6.47 11.23
C ASP A 26 24.13 -5.05 11.75
N ALA A 27 23.47 -4.22 10.93
CA ALA A 27 23.19 -2.84 11.28
C ALA A 27 22.09 -2.72 12.36
N ILE A 28 21.25 -3.74 12.56
CA ILE A 28 20.11 -3.70 13.49
C ILE A 28 20.58 -3.39 14.91
N ARG A 29 21.62 -4.08 15.39
CA ARG A 29 22.15 -3.87 16.74
C ARG A 29 22.65 -2.44 16.90
N ASN A 30 23.44 -1.95 15.95
CA ASN A 30 24.04 -0.62 16.04
C ASN A 30 22.98 0.50 15.99
N ILE A 31 21.98 0.35 15.13
CA ILE A 31 20.94 1.38 14.92
C ILE A 31 19.89 1.36 16.04
N TYR A 32 19.43 0.19 16.46
CA TYR A 32 18.24 0.07 17.30
C TYR A 32 18.51 -0.33 18.74
N VAL A 33 19.63 -0.99 19.04
CA VAL A 33 19.86 -1.66 20.33
C VAL A 33 21.02 -1.05 21.13
N ALA A 34 22.20 -0.94 20.50
CA ALA A 34 23.40 -0.42 21.13
C ALA A 34 23.20 1.03 21.58
N ASN A 35 23.76 1.40 22.73
CA ASN A 35 23.67 2.75 23.30
C ASN A 35 22.22 3.29 23.37
N SER A 36 21.27 2.42 23.77
CA SER A 36 19.83 2.74 23.82
C SER A 36 19.14 2.96 22.47
N GLY A 37 19.83 2.67 21.37
CA GLY A 37 19.38 2.89 20.01
C GLY A 37 19.48 4.37 19.61
N PHE A 38 19.63 4.60 18.31
CA PHE A 38 19.71 5.95 17.75
C PHE A 38 18.39 6.72 18.00
N PRO A 39 18.45 8.06 18.02
CA PRO A 39 17.25 8.89 18.16
C PRO A 39 16.30 8.70 16.98
N LYS A 40 15.00 8.84 17.25
CA LYS A 40 13.99 8.85 16.20
C LYS A 40 14.09 10.12 15.36
N ASP A 41 13.78 9.95 14.09
CA ASP A 41 13.66 11.02 13.11
C ASP A 41 12.46 11.94 13.42
N ALA A 42 12.57 13.22 13.08
CA ALA A 42 11.52 14.24 13.18
C ALA A 42 10.20 13.83 12.49
N ARG A 43 10.27 12.97 11.47
CA ARG A 43 9.10 12.39 10.80
C ARG A 43 8.19 11.56 11.69
N TYR A 44 8.64 11.11 12.86
CA TYR A 44 7.73 10.43 13.79
C TYR A 44 6.60 11.32 14.31
N THR A 45 6.75 12.65 14.27
CA THR A 45 5.67 13.60 14.60
C THR A 45 4.49 13.54 13.63
N ASN A 46 4.71 12.98 12.43
CA ASN A 46 3.64 12.64 11.51
C ASN A 46 2.66 11.64 12.12
N PHE A 47 3.04 10.87 13.14
CA PHE A 47 2.15 9.92 13.82
C PHE A 47 1.51 10.46 15.10
N ASN A 48 1.55 11.78 15.33
CA ASN A 48 0.86 12.39 16.44
C ASN A 48 -0.66 12.29 16.26
N LEU A 49 -1.39 12.17 17.38
CA LEU A 49 -2.84 12.15 17.40
C LEU A 49 -3.36 13.56 17.69
N GLY A 50 -3.47 14.36 16.64
CA GLY A 50 -3.72 15.80 16.76
C GLY A 50 -2.58 16.48 17.52
N PRO A 51 -2.84 17.23 18.61
CA PRO A 51 -1.77 17.85 19.41
C PRO A 51 -1.03 16.84 20.30
N VAL A 52 -1.51 15.60 20.43
CA VAL A 52 -0.99 14.64 21.40
C VAL A 52 0.12 13.77 20.79
N VAL A 53 1.24 13.68 21.51
CA VAL A 53 2.36 12.79 21.18
C VAL A 53 2.12 11.42 21.82
N SER A 54 1.89 10.41 20.98
CA SER A 54 1.72 9.02 21.43
C SER A 54 3.04 8.37 21.88
N ILE A 55 2.98 7.28 22.66
CA ILE A 55 4.18 6.48 23.00
C ILE A 55 4.95 6.06 21.74
N PHE A 56 4.23 5.80 20.65
CA PHE A 56 4.82 5.44 19.36
C PHE A 56 5.48 6.63 18.64
N SER A 57 4.82 7.79 18.58
CA SER A 57 5.34 8.98 17.87
C SER A 57 6.38 9.77 18.65
N ALA A 58 6.46 9.58 19.99
CA ALA A 58 7.39 10.28 20.85
C ALA A 58 8.85 10.13 20.39
N ILE A 59 9.47 11.26 20.07
CA ILE A 59 10.91 11.36 19.78
C ILE A 59 11.67 11.49 21.09
N ASP A 60 11.21 12.38 21.96
CA ASP A 60 11.78 12.58 23.29
C ASP A 60 11.71 11.31 24.14
N THR A 61 12.85 10.93 24.72
CA THR A 61 13.02 9.66 25.43
C THR A 61 12.43 9.72 26.83
N GLU A 62 12.57 10.84 27.54
CA GLU A 62 12.06 10.99 28.90
C GLU A 62 10.53 11.02 28.91
N TYR A 63 9.95 11.84 28.05
CA TYR A 63 8.51 11.91 27.79
C TYR A 63 7.92 10.52 27.53
N ARG A 64 8.52 9.75 26.61
CA ARG A 64 8.08 8.38 26.32
C ARG A 64 8.24 7.48 27.55
N ASN A 65 9.39 7.53 28.22
CA ASN A 65 9.74 6.57 29.27
C ASN A 65 8.75 6.61 30.42
N THR A 66 8.29 7.79 30.84
CA THR A 66 7.26 7.92 31.90
C THR A 66 5.98 7.16 31.53
N ARG A 67 5.48 7.37 30.31
CA ARG A 67 4.25 6.73 29.81
C ARG A 67 4.42 5.23 29.57
N ALA A 68 5.53 4.83 28.94
CA ALA A 68 5.83 3.45 28.64
C ALA A 68 6.03 2.62 29.93
N LYS A 69 6.75 3.15 30.93
CA LYS A 69 6.92 2.49 32.23
C LYS A 69 5.59 2.34 32.97
N ALA A 70 4.72 3.34 32.89
CA ALA A 70 3.40 3.29 33.53
C ALA A 70 2.57 2.11 33.02
N VAL A 71 2.56 1.86 31.71
CA VAL A 71 1.72 0.81 31.10
C VAL A 71 2.42 -0.54 30.88
N ALA A 72 3.75 -0.60 30.97
CA ALA A 72 4.53 -1.82 30.73
C ALA A 72 4.06 -3.05 31.54
N PRO A 73 3.64 -2.94 32.82
CA PRO A 73 3.16 -4.10 33.58
C PRO A 73 1.91 -4.79 32.99
N LEU A 74 1.13 -4.08 32.17
CA LEU A 74 -0.01 -4.67 31.44
C LEU A 74 0.43 -5.68 30.38
N PHE A 75 1.68 -5.60 29.92
CA PHE A 75 2.23 -6.49 28.89
C PHE A 75 3.17 -7.56 29.47
N ALA A 76 3.19 -7.72 30.80
CA ALA A 76 4.00 -8.72 31.47
C ALA A 76 3.50 -10.14 31.14
N PRO A 77 4.38 -11.09 30.75
CA PRO A 77 3.96 -12.44 30.38
C PRO A 77 3.10 -13.15 31.43
N ALA A 78 3.42 -12.98 32.72
CA ALA A 78 2.65 -13.59 33.82
C ALA A 78 1.18 -13.15 33.82
N ARG A 79 0.91 -11.86 33.58
CA ARG A 79 -0.45 -11.33 33.53
C ARG A 79 -1.20 -11.78 32.28
N LEU A 80 -0.50 -11.89 31.16
CA LEU A 80 -1.08 -12.35 29.89
C LEU A 80 -1.46 -13.83 29.94
N ARG A 81 -0.70 -14.66 30.65
CA ARG A 81 -1.07 -16.07 30.89
C ARG A 81 -2.43 -16.21 31.57
N VAL A 82 -2.66 -15.45 32.66
CA VAL A 82 -3.97 -15.45 33.35
C VAL A 82 -5.09 -15.00 32.41
N ALA A 83 -4.85 -13.98 31.59
CA ALA A 83 -5.84 -13.53 30.61
C ALA A 83 -6.09 -14.54 29.48
N SER A 84 -5.24 -15.55 29.31
CA SER A 84 -5.32 -16.57 28.28
C SER A 84 -6.00 -17.86 28.73
N GLU A 85 -6.25 -18.01 30.03
CA GLU A 85 -7.06 -19.11 30.56
C GLU A 85 -8.44 -19.15 29.86
N PRO A 86 -9.16 -20.28 29.86
CA PRO A 86 -10.46 -20.39 29.17
C PRO A 86 -11.49 -19.35 29.62
N HIS A 87 -11.41 -18.95 30.90
CA HIS A 87 -12.25 -17.89 31.47
C HIS A 87 -11.58 -16.51 31.44
N GLY A 88 -10.36 -16.38 30.93
CA GLY A 88 -9.68 -15.12 30.69
C GLY A 88 -10.14 -14.46 29.40
N VAL A 89 -9.90 -13.15 29.27
CA VAL A 89 -10.34 -12.33 28.12
C VAL A 89 -9.87 -12.90 26.78
N ILE A 90 -8.59 -13.25 26.66
CA ILE A 90 -7.99 -13.77 25.42
C ILE A 90 -8.58 -15.15 25.09
N GLY A 91 -8.68 -16.04 26.09
CA GLY A 91 -9.23 -17.39 25.92
C GLY A 91 -10.69 -17.38 25.49
N ARG A 92 -11.54 -16.57 26.14
CA ARG A 92 -12.95 -16.40 25.76
C ARG A 92 -13.11 -15.86 24.34
N CYS A 93 -12.39 -14.79 24.00
CA CYS A 93 -12.47 -14.21 22.66
C CYS A 93 -12.01 -15.21 21.57
N ALA A 94 -10.95 -15.98 21.84
CA ALA A 94 -10.47 -17.03 20.92
C ALA A 94 -11.52 -18.15 20.74
N ALA A 95 -12.20 -18.56 21.81
CA ALA A 95 -13.30 -19.54 21.73
C ALA A 95 -14.47 -19.01 20.90
N GLU A 96 -14.92 -17.78 21.15
CA GLU A 96 -15.98 -17.14 20.36
C GLU A 96 -15.62 -17.03 18.88
N PHE A 97 -14.37 -16.68 18.56
CA PHE A 97 -13.87 -16.64 17.19
C PHE A 97 -13.95 -18.02 16.50
N VAL A 98 -13.57 -19.09 17.21
CA VAL A 98 -13.70 -20.48 16.72
C VAL A 98 -15.17 -20.84 16.49
N ASP A 99 -16.07 -20.45 17.39
CA ASP A 99 -17.50 -20.74 17.24
C ASP A 99 -18.12 -20.03 16.04
N GLN A 100 -17.70 -18.79 15.74
CA GLN A 100 -18.10 -18.12 14.51
C GLN A 100 -17.57 -18.82 13.26
N LEU A 101 -16.31 -19.25 13.26
CA LEU A 101 -15.75 -20.03 12.15
C LEU A 101 -16.51 -21.35 11.95
N ARG A 102 -16.91 -22.04 13.03
CA ARG A 102 -17.74 -23.25 12.95
C ARG A 102 -19.11 -22.95 12.34
N ALA A 103 -19.75 -21.86 12.75
CA ALA A 103 -21.03 -21.45 12.17
C ALA A 103 -20.93 -21.20 10.66
N PHE A 104 -19.89 -20.47 10.21
CA PHE A 104 -19.63 -20.25 8.78
C PHE A 104 -19.31 -21.55 8.03
N LYS A 105 -18.56 -22.46 8.64
CA LYS A 105 -18.26 -23.79 8.08
C LYS A 105 -19.53 -24.60 7.87
N THR A 106 -20.37 -24.72 8.91
CA THR A 106 -21.63 -25.47 8.85
C THR A 106 -22.59 -24.90 7.80
N ALA A 107 -22.60 -23.59 7.63
CA ALA A 107 -23.42 -22.93 6.63
C ALA A 107 -22.78 -22.85 5.23
N GLU A 108 -21.55 -23.34 5.06
CA GLU A 108 -20.77 -23.26 3.81
C GLU A 108 -20.62 -21.83 3.25
N VAL A 109 -20.54 -20.84 4.14
CA VAL A 109 -20.46 -19.41 3.76
C VAL A 109 -19.00 -18.94 3.69
N LYS A 110 -18.69 -18.18 2.63
CA LYS A 110 -17.40 -17.49 2.49
C LYS A 110 -17.21 -16.45 3.59
N VAL A 111 -16.07 -16.49 4.27
CA VAL A 111 -15.71 -15.54 5.33
C VAL A 111 -14.56 -14.63 4.90
N ASP A 112 -14.63 -13.35 5.26
CA ASP A 112 -13.48 -12.47 5.22
C ASP A 112 -12.68 -12.65 6.51
N ILE A 113 -11.58 -13.41 6.41
CA ILE A 113 -10.79 -13.76 7.58
C ILE A 113 -10.04 -12.56 8.17
N VAL A 114 -9.76 -11.52 7.38
CA VAL A 114 -9.10 -10.30 7.86
C VAL A 114 -10.08 -9.52 8.74
N ASP A 115 -11.32 -9.32 8.27
CA ASP A 115 -12.37 -8.66 9.05
C ASP A 115 -12.68 -9.41 10.35
N LEU A 116 -12.85 -10.73 10.29
CA LEU A 116 -13.12 -11.53 11.47
C LEU A 116 -11.96 -11.50 12.47
N SER A 117 -10.71 -11.50 11.99
CA SER A 117 -9.53 -11.37 12.85
C SER A 117 -9.43 -9.97 13.47
N ALA A 118 -9.89 -8.93 12.78
CA ALA A 118 -9.96 -7.56 13.31
C ALA A 118 -11.00 -7.44 14.44
N ARG A 119 -12.17 -8.08 14.28
CA ARG A 119 -13.21 -8.17 15.32
C ARG A 119 -12.70 -8.85 16.59
N LEU A 120 -11.96 -9.96 16.44
CA LEU A 120 -11.30 -10.62 17.56
C LEU A 120 -10.28 -9.70 18.23
N SER A 121 -9.39 -9.09 17.43
CA SER A 121 -8.26 -8.33 17.96
C SER A 121 -8.71 -7.04 18.66
N ILE A 122 -9.73 -6.35 18.15
CA ILE A 122 -10.27 -5.16 18.82
C ILE A 122 -10.90 -5.51 20.17
N ASP A 123 -11.63 -6.63 20.26
CA ASP A 123 -12.24 -7.08 21.51
C ASP A 123 -11.19 -7.46 22.55
N VAL A 124 -10.18 -8.25 22.17
CA VAL A 124 -9.07 -8.62 23.06
C VAL A 124 -8.35 -7.38 23.58
N VAL A 125 -7.99 -6.45 22.70
CA VAL A 125 -7.23 -5.25 23.06
C VAL A 125 -8.05 -4.35 23.98
N THR A 126 -9.31 -4.10 23.66
CA THR A 126 -10.18 -3.21 24.42
C THR A 126 -10.54 -3.80 25.78
N GLU A 127 -11.00 -5.04 25.83
CA GLU A 127 -11.42 -5.66 27.08
C GLU A 127 -10.22 -5.89 28.03
N TYR A 128 -9.08 -6.34 27.50
CA TYR A 128 -7.89 -6.59 28.32
C TYR A 128 -7.19 -5.32 28.80
N LEU A 129 -6.96 -4.34 27.90
CA LEU A 129 -6.19 -3.15 28.25
C LEU A 129 -7.06 -2.02 28.80
N LEU A 130 -8.29 -1.89 28.35
CA LEU A 130 -9.17 -0.77 28.72
C LEU A 130 -10.25 -1.17 29.73
N GLY A 131 -10.47 -2.47 29.94
CA GLY A 131 -11.45 -2.98 30.91
C GLY A 131 -12.89 -2.99 30.40
N GLU A 132 -13.13 -2.56 29.16
CA GLU A 132 -14.44 -2.57 28.50
C GLU A 132 -14.27 -3.17 27.10
N ARG A 133 -15.16 -4.09 26.73
CA ARG A 133 -15.15 -4.74 25.42
C ARG A 133 -15.81 -3.83 24.37
N TYR A 134 -15.17 -3.67 23.21
CA TYR A 134 -15.77 -2.94 22.09
C TYR A 134 -17.04 -3.61 21.56
N GLY A 135 -17.02 -4.94 21.44
CA GLY A 135 -18.12 -5.76 20.95
C GLY A 135 -18.00 -6.15 19.47
N GLY A 136 -16.80 -6.12 18.89
CA GLY A 136 -16.54 -6.37 17.48
C GLY A 136 -16.98 -7.76 17.01
N LEU A 137 -16.75 -8.81 17.82
CA LEU A 137 -17.27 -10.16 17.51
C LEU A 137 -18.79 -10.24 17.63
N GLY A 138 -19.41 -9.40 18.48
CA GLY A 138 -20.86 -9.33 18.66
C GLY A 138 -21.58 -8.50 17.59
N GLU A 139 -20.87 -7.65 16.85
CA GLU A 139 -21.46 -6.82 15.80
C GLU A 139 -22.09 -7.68 14.70
N HIS A 140 -23.30 -7.29 14.29
CA HIS A 140 -24.04 -7.95 13.21
C HIS A 140 -24.41 -9.41 13.49
N THR A 141 -24.33 -9.88 14.74
CA THR A 141 -24.80 -11.22 15.12
C THR A 141 -26.30 -11.42 14.92
N SER A 142 -27.08 -10.34 14.86
CA SER A 142 -28.49 -10.38 14.48
C SER A 142 -28.74 -10.59 12.99
N LEU A 143 -27.73 -10.39 12.13
CA LEU A 143 -27.83 -10.60 10.69
C LEU A 143 -27.62 -12.08 10.31
N SER A 144 -28.18 -12.48 9.17
CA SER A 144 -27.90 -13.78 8.57
C SER A 144 -26.41 -13.96 8.28
N LEU A 145 -25.90 -15.20 8.28
CA LEU A 145 -24.49 -15.47 7.98
C LEU A 145 -24.07 -14.96 6.58
N HIS A 146 -24.99 -14.94 5.62
CA HIS A 146 -24.76 -14.38 4.29
C HIS A 146 -24.60 -12.86 4.31
N ASP A 147 -25.39 -12.14 5.10
CA ASP A 147 -25.33 -10.68 5.19
C ASP A 147 -24.10 -10.22 5.99
N ARG A 148 -23.71 -10.99 7.03
CA ARG A 148 -22.47 -10.74 7.79
C ARG A 148 -21.22 -10.73 6.91
N ARG A 149 -21.23 -11.43 5.78
CA ARG A 149 -20.13 -11.38 4.79
C ARG A 149 -19.96 -9.99 4.18
N GLN A 150 -21.06 -9.26 3.99
CA GLN A 150 -21.06 -7.95 3.33
C GLN A 150 -20.79 -6.82 4.31
N THR A 151 -21.18 -6.98 5.58
CA THR A 151 -21.05 -5.94 6.59
C THR A 151 -19.75 -6.08 7.41
N LYS A 152 -18.87 -5.08 7.34
CA LYS A 152 -17.56 -5.06 8.01
C LYS A 152 -17.65 -4.50 9.43
N LEU A 153 -16.61 -4.77 10.24
CA LEU A 153 -16.44 -4.18 11.57
C LEU A 153 -16.58 -2.66 11.51
N SER A 154 -17.42 -2.09 12.37
CA SER A 154 -17.73 -0.65 12.40
C SER A 154 -16.50 0.24 12.63
N ALA A 155 -15.46 -0.28 13.29
CA ALA A 155 -14.19 0.40 13.53
C ALA A 155 -13.21 0.36 12.35
N ASN A 156 -13.44 -0.48 11.33
CA ASN A 156 -12.50 -0.63 10.20
C ASN A 156 -12.26 0.67 9.43
N PRO A 157 -13.26 1.51 9.10
CA PRO A 157 -13.02 2.77 8.40
C PRO A 157 -12.05 3.69 9.17
N PHE A 158 -12.21 3.80 10.48
CA PHE A 158 -11.26 4.52 11.35
C PHE A 158 -9.85 3.92 11.28
N ILE A 159 -9.74 2.60 11.44
CA ILE A 159 -8.46 1.88 11.41
C ILE A 159 -7.76 2.10 10.06
N PHE A 160 -8.46 1.84 8.96
CA PHE A 160 -7.90 1.95 7.62
C PHE A 160 -7.56 3.39 7.22
N ALA A 161 -8.26 4.39 7.75
CA ALA A 161 -7.87 5.79 7.57
C ALA A 161 -6.48 6.07 8.18
N ILE A 162 -6.19 5.54 9.37
CA ILE A 162 -4.88 5.69 10.01
C ILE A 162 -3.81 4.84 9.30
N VAL A 163 -4.13 3.61 8.88
CA VAL A 163 -3.20 2.81 8.06
C VAL A 163 -2.87 3.52 6.75
N ALA A 164 -3.87 4.08 6.07
CA ALA A 164 -3.68 4.80 4.83
C ALA A 164 -2.75 6.01 4.99
N PHE A 165 -2.90 6.73 6.09
CA PHE A 165 -2.02 7.83 6.49
C PHE A 165 -0.58 7.39 6.76
N SER A 166 -0.38 6.24 7.41
CA SER A 166 0.97 5.71 7.70
C SER A 166 1.82 5.50 6.43
N ARG A 167 1.19 5.31 5.26
CA ARG A 167 1.86 5.12 3.96
C ARG A 167 2.67 6.35 3.51
N PHE A 168 2.28 7.53 3.99
CA PHE A 168 2.95 8.80 3.68
C PHE A 168 3.90 9.25 4.80
N SER A 169 4.05 8.47 5.87
CA SER A 169 4.80 8.88 7.06
C SER A 169 6.28 9.20 6.82
N LEU A 170 6.87 8.66 5.74
CA LEU A 170 8.25 8.95 5.33
C LEU A 170 8.38 10.28 4.57
N LEU A 171 7.29 10.96 4.24
CA LEU A 171 7.34 12.31 3.69
C LEU A 171 7.85 13.30 4.75
N PRO A 172 8.56 14.37 4.34
CA PRO A 172 8.85 15.50 5.23
C PRO A 172 7.57 16.02 5.89
N ASN A 173 7.66 16.46 7.16
CA ASN A 173 6.50 16.82 7.98
C ASN A 173 5.55 17.83 7.33
N TRP A 174 6.09 18.79 6.57
CA TRP A 174 5.27 19.80 5.89
C TRP A 174 4.48 19.20 4.72
N ILE A 175 5.10 18.36 3.88
CA ILE A 175 4.43 17.63 2.81
C ILE A 175 3.40 16.67 3.42
N PHE A 176 3.75 16.01 4.51
CA PHE A 176 2.85 15.11 5.19
C PHE A 176 1.61 15.81 5.73
N ARG A 177 1.77 16.89 6.50
CA ARG A 177 0.65 17.69 7.01
C ARG A 177 -0.26 18.13 5.88
N PHE A 178 0.35 18.57 4.79
CA PHE A 178 -0.36 18.99 3.61
C PHE A 178 -1.17 17.86 2.96
N VAL A 179 -0.55 16.71 2.67
CA VAL A 179 -1.21 15.53 2.11
C VAL A 179 -2.28 15.00 3.05
N TYR A 180 -2.04 15.01 4.36
CA TYR A 180 -3.01 14.59 5.37
C TYR A 180 -4.22 15.52 5.44
N THR A 181 -4.01 16.83 5.60
CA THR A 181 -5.09 17.83 5.63
C THR A 181 -5.92 17.76 4.36
N PHE A 182 -5.26 17.65 3.21
CA PHE A 182 -5.94 17.51 1.93
C PHE A 182 -6.71 16.19 1.83
N SER A 183 -6.09 15.05 2.16
CA SER A 183 -6.75 13.73 2.17
C SER A 183 -7.95 13.69 3.10
N SER A 184 -7.84 14.26 4.31
CA SER A 184 -8.97 14.35 5.25
C SER A 184 -10.08 15.24 4.70
N TRP A 185 -9.75 16.31 3.97
CA TRP A 185 -10.75 17.18 3.35
C TRP A 185 -11.53 16.50 2.21
N ILE A 186 -10.86 15.68 1.39
CA ILE A 186 -11.51 15.02 0.24
C ILE A 186 -12.11 13.62 0.54
N ASN A 187 -11.56 12.89 1.54
CA ASN A 187 -11.91 11.49 1.81
C ASN A 187 -12.74 11.32 3.10
N SER A 188 -13.30 12.39 3.64
CA SER A 188 -14.25 12.28 4.77
C SER A 188 -15.56 11.69 4.28
N SER A 189 -15.63 10.35 4.18
CA SER A 189 -16.90 9.66 3.97
C SER A 189 -17.70 9.66 5.27
N ASP A 190 -19.03 9.68 5.15
CA ASP A 190 -19.93 9.55 6.31
C ASP A 190 -19.62 8.30 7.14
N GLU A 191 -19.16 7.22 6.51
CA GLU A 191 -18.76 5.98 7.17
C GLU A 191 -17.51 6.17 8.05
N VAL A 192 -16.49 6.88 7.56
CA VAL A 192 -15.30 7.19 8.34
C VAL A 192 -15.68 8.08 9.52
N VAL A 193 -16.47 9.14 9.28
CA VAL A 193 -16.93 10.03 10.37
C VAL A 193 -17.72 9.26 11.43
N ARG A 194 -18.67 8.40 11.03
CA ARG A 194 -19.43 7.55 11.96
C ARG A 194 -18.52 6.62 12.76
N SER A 195 -17.54 6.00 12.11
CA SER A 195 -16.55 5.11 12.75
C SER A 195 -15.71 5.87 13.79
N PHE A 196 -15.24 7.08 13.45
CA PHE A 196 -14.53 7.96 14.39
C PHE A 196 -15.40 8.33 15.60
N VAL A 197 -16.66 8.70 15.40
CA VAL A 197 -17.61 9.05 16.47
C VAL A 197 -17.93 7.84 17.36
N GLN A 198 -18.12 6.65 16.78
CA GLN A 198 -18.37 5.43 17.54
C GLN A 198 -17.19 5.09 18.45
N LEU A 199 -15.97 5.16 17.92
CA LEU A 199 -14.78 4.91 18.72
C LEU A 199 -14.58 6.00 19.78
N GLU A 200 -14.86 7.26 19.47
CA GLU A 200 -14.79 8.35 20.46
C GLU A 200 -15.77 8.14 21.61
N ARG A 201 -17.03 7.79 21.32
CA ARG A 201 -18.01 7.42 22.35
C ARG A 201 -17.57 6.23 23.19
N PHE A 202 -16.92 5.23 22.58
CA PHE A 202 -16.36 4.11 23.31
C PHE A 202 -15.23 4.56 24.25
N ILE A 203 -14.28 5.38 23.77
CA ILE A 203 -13.20 5.92 24.60
C ILE A 203 -13.75 6.81 25.72
N ASP A 204 -14.79 7.59 25.48
CA ASP A 204 -15.42 8.41 26.52
C ASP A 204 -16.00 7.56 27.66
N ARG A 205 -16.62 6.42 27.35
CA ARG A 205 -17.10 5.46 28.37
C ARG A 205 -15.96 4.85 29.16
N VAL A 206 -14.91 4.39 28.47
CA VAL A 206 -13.68 3.85 29.07
C VAL A 206 -13.00 4.87 30.00
N MET A 207 -12.99 6.14 29.61
CA MET A 207 -12.42 7.21 30.42
C MET A 207 -13.35 7.58 31.59
N GLY A 208 -14.66 7.49 31.42
CA GLY A 208 -15.65 7.68 32.50
C GLY A 208 -15.54 6.62 33.59
N SER A 209 -15.46 5.35 33.22
CA SER A 209 -15.35 4.23 34.17
C SER A 209 -14.06 4.29 34.99
N ALA A 210 -12.94 4.70 34.39
CA ALA A 210 -11.67 4.87 35.08
C ALA A 210 -11.69 5.96 36.16
N LEU A 211 -12.55 6.98 36.03
CA LEU A 211 -12.72 8.04 37.03
C LEU A 211 -13.53 7.55 38.22
N SER A 212 -14.66 6.87 37.98
CA SER A 212 -15.47 6.26 39.04
C SER A 212 -14.69 5.22 39.85
N ALA A 213 -13.72 4.52 39.23
CA ALA A 213 -12.84 3.58 39.92
C ALA A 213 -11.79 4.28 40.83
N LYS A 214 -11.44 5.54 40.54
CA LYS A 214 -10.54 6.35 41.37
C LYS A 214 -11.27 6.92 42.60
N ASP A 215 -12.56 7.18 42.47
CA ASP A 215 -13.41 7.74 43.53
C ASP A 215 -14.06 6.66 44.44
N GLY A 216 -13.72 5.38 44.25
CA GLY A 216 -14.15 4.28 45.11
C GLY A 216 -15.55 3.71 44.84
N GLU A 217 -16.23 4.15 43.78
CA GLU A 217 -17.64 3.81 43.51
C GLU A 217 -17.86 2.88 42.29
N SER A 218 -16.82 2.45 41.55
CA SER A 218 -17.01 1.62 40.35
C SER A 218 -16.90 0.11 40.59
N PRO A 219 -17.83 -0.70 40.03
CA PRO A 219 -17.73 -2.16 39.99
C PRO A 219 -16.79 -2.71 38.90
N LEU A 220 -16.15 -1.85 38.10
CA LEU A 220 -15.24 -2.22 37.01
C LEU A 220 -13.76 -2.08 37.41
N ALA A 221 -12.90 -2.85 36.75
CA ALA A 221 -11.54 -3.21 37.16
C ALA A 221 -10.70 -2.07 37.80
N PRO A 222 -9.87 -2.36 38.83
CA PRO A 222 -9.05 -1.37 39.54
C PRO A 222 -8.24 -0.45 38.63
N ALA A 223 -8.01 0.81 39.01
CA ALA A 223 -7.32 1.79 38.17
C ALA A 223 -5.88 1.40 37.77
N ASP A 224 -5.20 0.55 38.54
CA ASP A 224 -3.87 0.01 38.21
C ASP A 224 -3.92 -1.18 37.23
N SER A 225 -5.12 -1.64 36.89
CA SER A 225 -5.35 -2.75 35.98
C SER A 225 -5.64 -2.31 34.55
N THR A 226 -5.90 -1.02 34.27
CA THR A 226 -6.19 -0.54 32.92
C THR A 226 -5.12 0.42 32.39
N TYR A 227 -5.03 0.53 31.07
CA TYR A 227 -4.05 1.34 30.36
C TYR A 227 -4.23 2.83 30.68
N GLN A 228 -5.45 3.33 30.55
CA GLN A 228 -5.82 4.70 30.91
C GLN A 228 -5.66 4.97 32.40
N GLY A 229 -6.05 4.04 33.27
CA GLY A 229 -5.95 4.22 34.72
C GLY A 229 -4.49 4.37 35.18
N ARG A 230 -3.58 3.55 34.64
CA ARG A 230 -2.14 3.66 34.90
C ARG A 230 -1.52 4.96 34.40
N LEU A 231 -1.97 5.48 33.25
CA LEU A 231 -1.51 6.79 32.77
C LEU A 231 -1.97 7.91 33.70
N LEU A 232 -3.23 7.89 34.13
CA LEU A 232 -3.78 8.88 35.06
C LEU A 232 -3.06 8.85 36.43
N GLN A 233 -2.67 7.67 36.92
CA GLN A 233 -1.95 7.52 38.20
C GLN A 233 -0.59 8.20 38.22
N VAL A 234 0.11 8.23 37.09
CA VAL A 234 1.42 8.91 36.98
C VAL A 234 1.29 10.39 36.55
N GLY A 235 0.08 10.95 36.64
CA GLY A 235 -0.18 12.37 36.40
C GLY A 235 -0.38 12.77 34.93
N ILE A 236 -0.58 11.81 34.02
CA ILE A 236 -0.89 12.13 32.62
C ILE A 236 -2.32 12.68 32.53
N SER A 237 -2.51 13.75 31.76
CA SER A 237 -3.81 14.41 31.61
C SER A 237 -4.87 13.47 31.02
N ARG A 238 -6.14 13.74 31.33
CA ARG A 238 -7.28 12.97 30.80
C ARG A 238 -7.33 12.98 29.28
N THR A 239 -7.11 14.14 28.66
CA THR A 239 -7.13 14.30 27.20
C THR A 239 -6.03 13.49 26.53
N GLU A 240 -4.83 13.49 27.13
CA GLU A 240 -3.73 12.67 26.65
C GLU A 240 -3.97 11.17 26.87
N ALA A 241 -4.44 10.77 28.05
CA ALA A 241 -4.75 9.36 28.34
C ALA A 241 -5.80 8.81 27.36
N ALA A 242 -6.85 9.58 27.06
CA ALA A 242 -7.86 9.23 26.05
C ALA A 242 -7.25 9.05 24.65
N ALA A 243 -6.39 9.97 24.22
CA ALA A 243 -5.70 9.87 22.94
C ALA A 243 -4.74 8.65 22.88
N GLN A 244 -4.01 8.35 23.95
CA GLN A 244 -3.15 7.16 24.05
C GLN A 244 -3.98 5.87 24.01
N SER A 245 -5.17 5.85 24.64
CA SER A 245 -6.13 4.74 24.56
C SER A 245 -6.64 4.54 23.13
N LYS A 246 -6.95 5.62 22.41
CA LYS A 246 -7.29 5.53 20.98
C LYS A 246 -6.14 4.97 20.14
N ALA A 247 -4.90 5.35 20.46
CA ALA A 247 -3.70 4.86 19.80
C ALA A 247 -3.51 3.35 19.95
N ILE A 248 -3.72 2.81 21.17
CA ILE A 248 -3.49 1.38 21.44
C ILE A 248 -4.57 0.50 20.82
N VAL A 249 -5.82 0.97 20.73
CA VAL A 249 -6.90 0.26 20.01
C VAL A 249 -6.54 0.08 18.55
N PHE A 250 -6.15 1.18 17.88
CA PHE A 250 -5.68 1.13 16.49
C PHE A 250 -4.50 0.16 16.32
N ALA A 251 -3.45 0.35 17.15
CA ALA A 251 -2.22 -0.42 17.02
C ALA A 251 -2.40 -1.92 17.29
N GLY A 252 -3.28 -2.30 18.22
CA GLY A 252 -3.49 -3.70 18.59
C GLY A 252 -4.48 -4.45 17.70
N ALA A 253 -5.47 -3.75 17.13
CA ALA A 253 -6.52 -4.38 16.33
C ALA A 253 -6.01 -4.83 14.96
N ASP A 254 -5.48 -3.92 14.14
CA ASP A 254 -5.15 -4.19 12.73
C ASP A 254 -3.93 -5.12 12.58
N SER A 255 -2.82 -4.79 13.27
CA SER A 255 -1.58 -5.54 13.08
C SER A 255 -1.73 -7.01 13.45
N THR A 256 -2.42 -7.29 14.56
CA THR A 256 -2.62 -8.65 15.05
C THR A 256 -3.59 -9.41 14.14
N ALA A 257 -4.61 -8.72 13.63
CA ALA A 257 -5.56 -9.29 12.68
C ALA A 257 -4.90 -9.71 11.37
N VAL A 258 -4.04 -8.86 10.80
CA VAL A 258 -3.28 -9.18 9.58
C VAL A 258 -2.34 -10.37 9.80
N MET A 259 -1.68 -10.46 10.97
CA MET A 259 -0.81 -11.61 11.28
C MET A 259 -1.61 -12.90 11.40
N LEU A 260 -2.73 -12.86 12.13
CA LEU A 260 -3.60 -14.02 12.30
C LEU A 260 -4.17 -14.49 10.96
N ALA A 261 -4.72 -13.57 10.16
CA ALA A 261 -5.23 -13.86 8.83
C ALA A 261 -4.16 -14.49 7.92
N THR A 262 -2.92 -14.00 7.97
CA THR A 262 -1.79 -14.56 7.21
C THR A 262 -1.48 -15.99 7.66
N ILE A 263 -1.39 -16.24 8.97
CA ILE A 263 -1.16 -17.59 9.51
C ILE A 263 -2.27 -18.54 9.07
N LEU A 264 -3.53 -18.14 9.23
CA LEU A 264 -4.68 -18.97 8.87
C LEU A 264 -4.73 -19.25 7.36
N PHE A 265 -4.44 -18.25 6.51
CA PHE A 265 -4.34 -18.44 5.06
C PHE A 265 -3.32 -19.54 4.70
N HIS A 266 -2.14 -19.51 5.32
CA HIS A 266 -1.11 -20.53 5.07
C HIS A 266 -1.45 -21.89 5.68
N LEU A 267 -2.06 -21.93 6.87
CA LEU A 267 -2.51 -23.19 7.49
C LEU A 267 -3.64 -23.87 6.72
N VAL A 268 -4.51 -23.11 6.03
CA VAL A 268 -5.51 -23.69 5.11
C VAL A 268 -4.82 -24.37 3.93
N ASN A 269 -3.83 -23.71 3.34
CA ASN A 269 -3.11 -24.18 2.14
C ASN A 269 -1.99 -25.20 2.43
N ASN A 270 -1.59 -25.39 3.68
CA ASN A 270 -0.54 -26.34 4.07
C ASN A 270 -1.08 -27.40 5.03
N ALA A 271 -1.66 -28.47 4.45
CA ALA A 271 -2.24 -29.57 5.21
C ALA A 271 -1.21 -30.32 6.09
N HIS A 272 0.04 -30.41 5.64
CA HIS A 272 1.12 -31.05 6.39
C HIS A 272 1.43 -30.27 7.68
N ALA A 273 1.66 -28.96 7.57
CA ALA A 273 1.90 -28.11 8.73
C ALA A 273 0.72 -28.12 9.70
N ARG A 274 -0.52 -28.06 9.19
CA ARG A 274 -1.73 -28.14 10.01
C ARG A 274 -1.82 -29.46 10.78
N ALA A 275 -1.56 -30.60 10.12
CA ALA A 275 -1.60 -31.92 10.76
C ALA A 275 -0.51 -32.10 11.82
N ARG A 276 0.70 -31.61 11.55
CA ARG A 276 1.82 -31.63 12.50
C ARG A 276 1.53 -30.79 13.74
N LEU A 277 0.99 -29.58 13.54
CA LEU A 277 0.59 -28.70 14.64
C LEU A 277 -0.55 -29.32 15.47
N LEU A 278 -1.56 -29.88 14.84
CA LEU A 278 -2.65 -30.58 15.55
C LEU A 278 -2.11 -31.72 16.42
N ARG A 279 -1.18 -32.53 15.90
CA ARG A 279 -0.55 -33.62 16.65
C ARG A 279 0.18 -33.10 17.89
N GLU A 280 0.99 -32.05 17.75
CA GLU A 280 1.70 -31.43 18.87
C GLU A 280 0.74 -30.98 19.97
N ILE A 281 -0.32 -30.25 19.59
CA ILE A 281 -1.34 -29.74 20.53
C ILE A 281 -2.01 -30.90 21.28
N ARG A 282 -2.46 -31.94 20.57
CA ARG A 282 -3.14 -33.09 21.18
C ARG A 282 -2.22 -33.90 22.09
N CYS A 283 -0.96 -34.12 21.69
CA CYS A 283 0.02 -34.78 22.53
C CYS A 283 0.30 -34.01 23.83
N SER A 284 0.35 -32.67 23.78
CA SER A 284 0.54 -31.86 24.98
C SER A 284 -0.64 -31.96 25.95
N LYS A 285 -1.87 -31.88 25.44
CA LYS A 285 -3.08 -32.03 26.27
C LYS A 285 -3.14 -33.38 26.97
N LEU A 286 -2.79 -34.47 26.28
CA LEU A 286 -2.74 -35.81 26.88
C LEU A 286 -1.70 -35.93 28.00
N ARG A 287 -0.53 -35.27 27.85
CA ARG A 287 0.50 -35.24 28.90
C ARG A 287 0.02 -34.46 30.12
N ALA A 288 -0.69 -33.35 29.93
CA ALA A 288 -1.24 -32.55 31.02
C ALA A 288 -2.31 -33.29 31.86
N THR A 289 -2.99 -34.29 31.28
CA THR A 289 -4.05 -35.07 31.93
C THR A 289 -3.58 -36.34 32.66
N THR A 290 -2.27 -36.55 32.86
CA THR A 290 -1.77 -37.76 33.54
C THR A 290 -1.92 -37.69 35.08
N PRO A 291 -2.19 -38.83 35.77
CA PRO A 291 -2.69 -38.84 37.17
C PRO A 291 -1.73 -38.32 38.26
N ASN A 292 -0.46 -38.06 37.94
CA ASN A 292 0.55 -37.64 38.93
C ASN A 292 0.65 -36.12 39.13
N ASN A 293 -0.13 -35.31 38.40
CA ASN A 293 -0.19 -33.86 38.60
C ASN A 293 -1.43 -33.49 39.43
N GLN A 294 -1.25 -33.33 40.75
CA GLN A 294 -2.33 -32.97 41.69
C GLN A 294 -2.75 -31.49 41.63
N ASP A 295 -2.11 -30.66 40.80
CA ASP A 295 -2.53 -29.28 40.56
C ASP A 295 -3.56 -29.22 39.43
N THR A 296 -4.82 -28.93 39.76
CA THR A 296 -5.90 -28.70 38.78
C THR A 296 -5.67 -27.46 37.90
N SER A 297 -4.74 -26.57 38.26
CA SER A 297 -4.24 -25.47 37.43
C SER A 297 -3.22 -25.94 36.37
N ALA A 298 -2.63 -27.13 36.51
CA ALA A 298 -1.66 -27.72 35.59
C ALA A 298 -2.27 -28.40 34.35
N ALA A 299 -3.61 -28.37 34.20
CA ALA A 299 -4.33 -28.96 33.07
C ALA A 299 -4.31 -28.08 31.80
N LEU A 300 -3.85 -26.82 31.89
CA LEU A 300 -3.77 -25.90 30.76
C LEU A 300 -2.38 -25.99 30.11
N THR A 301 -2.35 -26.38 28.84
CA THR A 301 -1.12 -26.33 28.03
C THR A 301 -0.77 -24.87 27.76
N ASP A 302 0.37 -24.39 28.27
CA ASP A 302 0.93 -23.10 27.88
C ASP A 302 1.37 -23.17 26.41
N PRO A 303 0.74 -22.43 25.49
CA PRO A 303 1.07 -22.49 24.06
C PRO A 303 2.52 -22.14 23.75
N GLN A 304 3.17 -21.32 24.60
CA GLN A 304 4.57 -20.96 24.41
C GLN A 304 5.53 -22.12 24.69
N THR A 305 5.05 -23.23 25.26
CA THR A 305 5.86 -24.44 25.45
C THR A 305 5.86 -25.35 24.22
N LEU A 306 5.00 -25.08 23.24
CA LEU A 306 4.82 -25.89 22.02
C LEU A 306 5.78 -25.41 20.91
N PRO A 307 6.86 -26.15 20.59
CA PRO A 307 7.90 -25.69 19.67
C PRO A 307 7.39 -25.48 18.24
N TYR A 308 6.52 -26.35 17.71
CA TYR A 308 6.00 -26.21 16.37
C TYR A 308 4.94 -25.10 16.26
N LEU A 309 4.09 -24.92 17.26
CA LEU A 309 3.21 -23.74 17.34
C LEU A 309 4.02 -22.43 17.34
N ARG A 310 5.12 -22.40 18.11
CA ARG A 310 6.06 -21.27 18.11
C ARG A 310 6.62 -21.01 16.72
N ALA A 311 7.05 -22.06 16.04
CA ALA A 311 7.56 -22.00 14.69
C ALA A 311 6.50 -21.49 13.68
N VAL A 312 5.25 -21.95 13.79
CA VAL A 312 4.12 -21.54 12.94
C VAL A 312 3.81 -20.05 13.10
N VAL A 313 3.66 -19.56 14.34
CA VAL A 313 3.39 -18.15 14.59
C VAL A 313 4.58 -17.28 14.17
N LYS A 314 5.80 -17.75 14.39
CA LYS A 314 7.01 -17.04 13.98
C LYS A 314 7.13 -16.91 12.46
N GLU A 315 6.85 -17.98 11.72
CA GLU A 315 6.83 -17.93 10.26
C GLU A 315 5.71 -17.03 9.73
N GLY A 316 4.54 -17.05 10.38
CA GLY A 316 3.47 -16.12 10.09
C GLY A 316 3.85 -14.66 10.31
N LEU A 317 4.54 -14.34 11.41
CA LEU A 317 5.05 -13.00 11.69
C LEU A 317 6.09 -12.55 10.65
N ARG A 318 6.87 -13.49 10.10
CA ARG A 318 7.87 -13.19 9.07
C ARG A 318 7.20 -12.74 7.78
N LEU A 319 6.15 -13.47 7.36
CA LEU A 319 5.44 -13.26 6.11
C LEU A 319 4.36 -12.17 6.18
N GLY A 320 3.66 -12.04 7.30
CA GLY A 320 2.50 -11.16 7.43
C GLY A 320 2.82 -9.67 7.47
N MET A 321 4.04 -9.30 7.91
CA MET A 321 4.63 -7.95 7.85
C MET A 321 3.66 -6.77 8.10
N ALA A 322 3.14 -6.67 9.33
CA ALA A 322 2.19 -5.61 9.71
C ALA A 322 2.75 -4.19 9.51
N ASN A 323 4.09 -4.05 9.59
CA ASN A 323 4.80 -2.87 9.08
C ASN A 323 5.99 -3.34 8.24
N PRO A 324 5.88 -3.33 6.90
CA PRO A 324 6.95 -3.79 6.02
C PRO A 324 8.09 -2.76 5.85
N THR A 325 7.87 -1.50 6.28
CA THR A 325 8.74 -0.37 5.97
C THR A 325 9.90 -0.20 6.97
N ARG A 326 10.82 0.73 6.67
CA ARG A 326 11.96 1.04 7.55
C ARG A 326 11.55 1.85 8.77
N LEU A 327 12.07 1.47 9.94
CA LEU A 327 11.93 2.25 11.18
C LEU A 327 13.05 3.30 11.27
N THR A 328 12.78 4.53 10.84
CA THR A 328 13.85 5.53 10.67
C THR A 328 14.50 5.99 11.98
N ARG A 329 15.81 6.24 11.95
CA ARG A 329 16.64 6.75 13.04
C ARG A 329 17.64 7.75 12.50
N VAL A 330 18.14 8.65 13.34
CA VAL A 330 19.16 9.64 12.96
C VAL A 330 20.52 9.19 13.46
N VAL A 331 21.51 9.14 12.57
CA VAL A 331 22.90 8.79 12.92
C VAL A 331 23.46 9.83 13.90
N PRO A 332 24.00 9.41 15.06
CA PRO A 332 24.56 10.31 16.07
C PRO A 332 25.91 10.91 15.64
N ALA A 333 26.46 11.81 16.47
CA ALA A 333 27.75 12.48 16.22
C ALA A 333 28.94 11.53 16.00
N THR A 334 28.85 10.29 16.50
CA THR A 334 29.88 9.25 16.30
C THR A 334 29.88 8.65 14.89
N GLY A 335 28.89 8.96 14.05
CA GLY A 335 28.67 8.30 12.77
C GLY A 335 28.15 6.87 12.90
N LEU A 336 27.95 6.21 11.76
CA LEU A 336 27.59 4.78 11.68
C LEU A 336 28.42 4.11 10.59
N CYS A 337 29.13 3.04 10.94
CA CYS A 337 29.75 2.17 9.94
C CYS A 337 28.83 0.99 9.63
N VAL A 338 28.54 0.77 8.35
CA VAL A 338 27.90 -0.44 7.82
C VAL A 338 28.91 -1.07 6.88
N GLY A 339 29.50 -2.20 7.29
CA GLY A 339 30.68 -2.77 6.62
C GLY A 339 31.80 -1.74 6.46
N SER A 340 32.24 -1.49 5.22
CA SER A 340 33.26 -0.50 4.88
C SER A 340 32.74 0.93 4.68
N ILE A 341 31.42 1.14 4.72
CA ILE A 341 30.79 2.43 4.42
C ILE A 341 30.53 3.19 5.71
N HIS A 342 31.07 4.41 5.78
CA HIS A 342 30.84 5.34 6.88
C HIS A 342 29.71 6.31 6.54
N LEU A 343 28.67 6.33 7.36
CA LEU A 343 27.54 7.24 7.24
C LEU A 343 27.71 8.40 8.23
N PRO A 344 27.69 9.66 7.75
CA PRO A 344 27.97 10.82 8.59
C PRO A 344 26.82 11.09 9.58
N PRO A 345 27.09 11.80 10.68
CA PRO A 345 26.08 12.29 11.61
C PRO A 345 24.94 13.03 10.90
N GLY A 346 23.71 12.89 11.42
CA GLY A 346 22.53 13.53 10.83
C GLY A 346 21.90 12.77 9.65
N THR A 347 22.57 11.75 9.12
CA THR A 347 21.98 10.85 8.11
C THR A 347 20.79 10.11 8.70
N VAL A 348 19.68 10.03 7.97
CA VAL A 348 18.54 9.20 8.39
C VAL A 348 18.74 7.77 7.90
N VAL A 349 18.72 6.80 8.79
CA VAL A 349 18.94 5.37 8.48
C VAL A 349 17.79 4.51 8.97
N GLY A 350 17.61 3.33 8.39
CA GLY A 350 16.72 2.32 8.95
C GLY A 350 16.68 1.04 8.11
N CYS A 351 16.42 -0.07 8.78
CA CYS A 351 16.19 -1.37 8.16
C CYS A 351 14.70 -1.62 7.94
N ALA A 352 14.33 -2.04 6.73
CA ALA A 352 12.96 -2.42 6.38
C ALA A 352 12.73 -3.90 6.68
N ALA A 353 11.68 -4.22 7.44
CA ALA A 353 11.34 -5.60 7.78
C ALA A 353 11.13 -6.44 6.51
N TYR A 354 10.53 -5.86 5.47
CA TYR A 354 10.31 -6.53 4.18
C TYR A 354 11.59 -7.12 3.59
N MET A 355 12.61 -6.27 3.42
CA MET A 355 13.88 -6.67 2.83
C MET A 355 14.58 -7.73 3.67
N LEU A 356 14.59 -7.56 5.00
CA LEU A 356 15.27 -8.48 5.91
C LEU A 356 14.58 -9.85 5.96
N HIS A 357 13.24 -9.87 6.03
CA HIS A 357 12.46 -11.09 6.18
C HIS A 357 12.41 -11.93 4.90
N HIS A 358 12.72 -11.34 3.75
CA HIS A 358 12.68 -11.97 2.43
C HIS A 358 14.05 -12.07 1.75
N ASP A 359 15.13 -11.83 2.51
CA ASP A 359 16.49 -12.03 2.02
C ASP A 359 16.71 -13.53 1.76
N PRO A 360 16.93 -13.97 0.49
CA PRO A 360 17.13 -15.37 0.17
C PRO A 360 18.43 -15.96 0.75
N ASP A 361 19.42 -15.13 1.07
CA ASP A 361 20.66 -15.58 1.71
C ASP A 361 20.41 -15.97 3.19
N VAL A 362 19.43 -15.33 3.83
CA VAL A 362 19.04 -15.59 5.22
C VAL A 362 17.90 -16.60 5.30
N PHE A 363 16.92 -16.51 4.41
CA PHE A 363 15.70 -17.31 4.39
C PHE A 363 15.58 -18.08 3.07
N PRO A 364 16.03 -19.35 3.01
CA PRO A 364 15.78 -20.21 1.85
C PRO A 364 14.28 -20.35 1.58
N ASP A 365 13.88 -20.27 0.31
CA ASP A 365 12.49 -20.13 -0.12
C ASP A 365 11.76 -19.00 0.63
N PRO A 366 12.20 -17.73 0.50
CA PRO A 366 11.81 -16.64 1.40
C PRO A 366 10.30 -16.35 1.38
N PHE A 367 9.58 -16.68 0.30
CA PHE A 367 8.13 -16.46 0.23
C PHE A 367 7.30 -17.69 0.62
N ALA A 368 7.95 -18.84 0.86
CA ALA A 368 7.26 -20.07 1.26
C ALA A 368 7.01 -20.08 2.78
N PHE A 369 5.81 -20.52 3.17
CA PHE A 369 5.47 -20.75 4.58
C PHE A 369 6.06 -22.08 5.04
N ARG A 370 7.23 -22.03 5.70
CA ARG A 370 7.98 -23.19 6.20
C ARG A 370 8.32 -23.02 7.68
N PRO A 371 7.39 -23.34 8.60
CA PRO A 371 7.66 -23.29 10.04
C PRO A 371 8.92 -24.05 10.45
N GLU A 372 9.25 -25.13 9.75
CA GLU A 372 10.39 -26.01 9.99
C GLU A 372 11.71 -25.24 10.18
N ARG A 373 11.91 -24.12 9.45
CA ARG A 373 13.13 -23.31 9.54
C ARG A 373 13.45 -22.78 10.93
N TRP A 374 12.48 -22.77 11.84
CA TRP A 374 12.61 -22.25 13.20
C TRP A 374 12.91 -23.32 14.25
N LEU A 375 12.87 -24.60 13.88
CA LEU A 375 13.10 -25.69 14.80
C LEU A 375 14.60 -25.87 15.11
N GLU A 376 14.88 -26.34 16.32
CA GLU A 376 16.24 -26.62 16.82
C GLU A 376 16.44 -28.11 17.11
N ASP A 377 15.43 -28.93 16.82
CA ASP A 377 15.38 -30.37 17.07
C ASP A 377 15.98 -31.21 15.93
N GLY A 378 16.64 -30.56 14.97
CA GLY A 378 17.19 -31.19 13.76
C GLY A 378 16.15 -31.53 12.69
N GLN A 379 14.88 -31.13 12.87
CA GLN A 379 13.81 -31.29 11.88
C GLN A 379 13.58 -30.01 11.07
N ASP A 380 14.62 -29.19 10.89
CA ASP A 380 14.57 -27.92 10.17
C ASP A 380 14.66 -28.08 8.64
N GLU A 381 14.79 -29.32 8.15
CA GLU A 381 14.89 -29.66 6.73
C GLU A 381 16.08 -28.97 6.02
N GLY A 382 17.13 -28.62 6.76
CA GLY A 382 18.28 -27.88 6.23
C GLY A 382 17.98 -26.43 5.87
N LEU A 383 16.83 -25.90 6.31
CA LEU A 383 16.42 -24.51 6.05
C LEU A 383 17.08 -23.55 7.02
N ARG A 384 17.44 -23.97 8.25
CA ARG A 384 17.91 -23.06 9.29
C ARG A 384 19.21 -22.38 8.87
N ARG A 385 19.31 -21.07 9.10
CA ARG A 385 20.54 -20.26 8.89
C ARG A 385 20.86 -19.46 10.15
N PRO A 386 22.14 -19.16 10.44
CA PRO A 386 22.55 -18.45 11.65
C PRO A 386 21.90 -17.07 11.81
N ASP A 387 21.73 -16.33 10.70
CA ASP A 387 21.24 -14.94 10.74
C ASP A 387 19.71 -14.79 10.75
N MET A 388 18.95 -15.89 10.76
CA MET A 388 17.48 -15.84 10.73
C MET A 388 16.90 -15.11 11.94
N GLU A 389 17.37 -15.45 13.16
CA GLU A 389 16.91 -14.83 14.40
C GLU A 389 17.18 -13.33 14.43
N LYS A 390 18.36 -12.96 13.95
CA LYS A 390 18.86 -11.59 13.92
C LYS A 390 18.11 -10.73 12.91
N SER A 391 17.76 -11.29 11.76
CA SER A 391 17.05 -10.61 10.68
C SER A 391 15.54 -10.49 10.94
N MET A 392 15.03 -11.18 11.96
CA MET A 392 13.61 -11.22 12.30
C MET A 392 13.20 -10.06 13.22
N ILE A 393 12.63 -8.99 12.63
CA ILE A 393 12.21 -7.78 13.34
C ILE A 393 10.72 -7.41 13.18
N PRO A 394 9.76 -8.35 13.29
CA PRO A 394 8.32 -8.08 13.10
C PRO A 394 7.76 -7.07 14.13
N PHE A 395 8.45 -6.90 15.26
CA PHE A 395 8.10 -5.96 16.33
C PHE A 395 9.11 -4.80 16.44
N GLY A 396 10.01 -4.65 15.47
CA GLY A 396 11.21 -3.81 15.60
C GLY A 396 12.22 -4.36 16.61
N ALA A 397 13.20 -3.53 16.99
CA ALA A 397 14.28 -3.91 17.90
C ALA A 397 14.60 -2.80 18.93
N GLY A 398 15.20 -3.21 20.05
CA GLY A 398 15.68 -2.33 21.13
C GLY A 398 14.58 -1.65 21.95
N LEU A 399 14.94 -0.56 22.63
CA LEU A 399 14.04 0.16 23.57
C LEU A 399 12.78 0.77 22.92
N ARG A 400 12.81 0.89 21.59
CA ARG A 400 11.70 1.42 20.78
C ARG A 400 10.91 0.31 20.05
N ALA A 401 11.18 -0.97 20.34
CA ALA A 401 10.37 -2.08 19.87
C ALA A 401 8.91 -1.97 20.34
N CYS A 402 8.03 -2.72 19.68
CA CYS A 402 6.60 -2.73 19.97
C CYS A 402 6.35 -3.10 21.44
N ILE A 403 5.65 -2.22 22.16
CA ILE A 403 5.30 -2.44 23.58
C ILE A 403 4.26 -3.57 23.74
N GLY A 404 3.38 -3.73 22.73
CA GLY A 404 2.34 -4.75 22.70
C GLY A 404 2.81 -6.13 22.22
N LYS A 405 4.12 -6.33 22.02
CA LYS A 405 4.68 -7.59 21.47
C LYS A 405 4.15 -8.83 22.20
N ASN A 406 4.21 -8.84 23.53
CA ASN A 406 3.80 -10.02 24.31
C ASN A 406 2.30 -10.29 24.20
N LEU A 407 1.46 -9.24 24.22
CA LEU A 407 0.01 -9.39 24.06
C LEU A 407 -0.35 -9.93 22.68
N ALA A 408 0.23 -9.35 21.63
CA ALA A 408 -0.01 -9.80 20.25
C ALA A 408 0.45 -11.25 20.05
N GLN A 409 1.65 -11.61 20.52
CA GLN A 409 2.13 -12.99 20.43
C GLN A 409 1.24 -13.96 21.21
N GLN A 410 0.82 -13.61 22.42
CA GLN A 410 -0.07 -14.46 23.20
C GLN A 410 -1.41 -14.67 22.50
N GLN A 411 -2.05 -13.60 22.00
CA GLN A 411 -3.30 -13.72 21.26
C GLN A 411 -3.14 -14.62 20.02
N LEU A 412 -2.03 -14.49 19.26
CA LEU A 412 -1.76 -15.33 18.12
C LEU A 412 -1.59 -16.80 18.52
N TYR A 413 -0.83 -17.10 19.58
CA TYR A 413 -0.64 -18.47 20.05
C TYR A 413 -1.96 -19.11 20.48
N GLU A 414 -2.73 -18.42 21.33
CA GLU A 414 -4.00 -18.94 21.82
C GLU A 414 -5.00 -19.19 20.69
N THR A 415 -5.14 -18.21 19.80
CA THR A 415 -6.12 -18.30 18.72
C THR A 415 -5.73 -19.36 17.69
N VAL A 416 -4.45 -19.41 17.28
CA VAL A 416 -3.98 -20.43 16.33
C VAL A 416 -4.13 -21.83 16.94
N MET A 417 -3.77 -22.01 18.21
CA MET A 417 -3.95 -23.27 18.92
C MET A 417 -5.43 -23.67 18.96
N ALA A 418 -6.33 -22.76 19.36
CA ALA A 418 -7.76 -23.03 19.44
C ALA A 418 -8.38 -23.38 18.07
N VAL A 419 -8.01 -22.64 17.02
CA VAL A 419 -8.50 -22.87 15.66
C VAL A 419 -8.04 -24.23 15.13
N VAL A 420 -6.77 -24.58 15.31
CA VAL A 420 -6.24 -25.87 14.83
C VAL A 420 -6.81 -27.03 15.64
N ASP A 421 -6.87 -26.91 16.96
CA ASP A 421 -7.47 -27.91 17.84
C ASP A 421 -8.95 -28.16 17.50
N SER A 422 -9.70 -27.12 17.11
CA SER A 422 -11.10 -27.26 16.72
C SER A 422 -11.33 -27.97 15.39
N GLU A 423 -10.28 -28.19 14.60
CA GLU A 423 -10.33 -28.76 13.25
C GLU A 423 -11.24 -27.99 12.27
N VAL A 424 -11.61 -26.74 12.59
CA VAL A 424 -12.50 -25.94 11.75
C VAL A 424 -11.92 -25.70 10.35
N LEU A 425 -10.59 -25.65 10.21
CA LEU A 425 -9.91 -25.50 8.92
C LEU A 425 -9.91 -26.76 8.04
N VAL A 426 -10.27 -27.94 8.57
CA VAL A 426 -10.33 -29.18 7.77
C VAL A 426 -11.41 -29.04 6.68
N GLY A 427 -11.01 -29.19 5.41
CA GLY A 427 -11.88 -29.01 4.26
C GLY A 427 -12.06 -27.57 3.78
N ALA A 428 -11.54 -26.58 4.51
CA ALA A 428 -11.58 -25.18 4.09
C ALA A 428 -10.71 -24.96 2.84
N ARG A 429 -11.10 -23.97 2.00
CA ARG A 429 -10.36 -23.55 0.81
C ARG A 429 -10.25 -22.03 0.79
N THR A 430 -9.11 -21.51 0.37
CA THR A 430 -8.95 -20.07 0.18
C THR A 430 -9.66 -19.61 -1.10
N CYS A 431 -10.25 -18.42 -1.08
CA CYS A 431 -10.88 -17.82 -2.26
C CYS A 431 -9.85 -17.22 -3.24
N GLN A 432 -8.59 -17.09 -2.82
CA GLN A 432 -7.47 -16.56 -3.59
C GLN A 432 -6.28 -17.52 -3.45
N GLN A 433 -5.43 -17.58 -4.47
CA GLN A 433 -4.26 -18.47 -4.49
C GLN A 433 -3.03 -17.89 -3.77
N ARG A 434 -2.97 -16.57 -3.61
CA ARG A 434 -1.86 -15.86 -2.96
C ARG A 434 -2.37 -14.62 -2.22
N ILE A 435 -1.58 -14.14 -1.27
CA ILE A 435 -1.75 -12.82 -0.66
C ILE A 435 -1.07 -11.81 -1.59
N GLU A 436 -1.83 -10.85 -2.12
CA GLU A 436 -1.28 -9.80 -2.98
C GLU A 436 -0.98 -8.54 -2.17
N MET A 437 0.27 -8.09 -2.21
CA MET A 437 0.65 -6.76 -1.74
C MET A 437 0.55 -5.78 -2.91
N ILE A 438 -0.36 -4.83 -2.81
CA ILE A 438 -0.58 -3.82 -3.86
C ILE A 438 0.43 -2.68 -3.68
N GLU A 439 1.44 -2.63 -4.54
CA GLU A 439 2.37 -1.50 -4.66
C GLU A 439 1.82 -0.44 -5.62
N TRP A 440 1.86 0.83 -5.22
CA TRP A 440 1.23 1.95 -5.94
C TRP A 440 2.10 2.56 -7.05
N PHE A 441 3.21 1.93 -7.45
CA PHE A 441 4.19 2.50 -8.39
C PHE A 441 4.12 1.92 -9.80
N ASN A 442 2.95 1.93 -10.47
CA ASN A 442 2.85 1.46 -11.87
C ASN A 442 2.08 2.46 -12.77
N GLY A 443 2.52 2.66 -14.02
CA GLY A 443 1.90 3.54 -15.02
C GLY A 443 1.17 2.78 -16.13
N PHE A 444 0.44 3.48 -17.00
CA PHE A 444 -0.40 2.90 -18.06
C PHE A 444 0.32 1.86 -18.94
N GLY A 445 1.55 2.15 -19.37
CA GLY A 445 2.30 1.25 -20.25
C GLY A 445 2.51 -0.16 -19.68
N LEU A 446 2.81 -0.28 -18.38
CA LEU A 446 2.97 -1.59 -17.74
C LEU A 446 1.63 -2.29 -17.55
N SER A 447 0.58 -1.54 -17.15
CA SER A 447 -0.76 -2.09 -17.02
C SER A 447 -1.26 -2.67 -18.35
N LEU A 448 -1.03 -1.96 -19.46
CA LEU A 448 -1.39 -2.45 -20.81
C LEU A 448 -0.52 -3.64 -21.23
N ALA A 449 0.78 -3.62 -20.95
CA ALA A 449 1.67 -4.75 -21.23
C ALA A 449 1.20 -6.04 -20.51
N ARG A 450 0.75 -5.92 -19.25
CA ARG A 450 0.18 -7.05 -18.49
C ARG A 450 -1.10 -7.58 -19.14
N CYS A 451 -2.02 -6.70 -19.57
CA CYS A 451 -3.23 -7.11 -20.29
C CYS A 451 -2.88 -7.87 -21.58
N ALA A 452 -1.97 -7.32 -22.39
CA ALA A 452 -1.57 -7.93 -23.66
C ALA A 452 -0.86 -9.29 -23.47
N LEU A 453 0.05 -9.41 -22.50
CA LEU A 453 0.69 -10.69 -22.16
C LEU A 453 -0.34 -11.72 -21.68
N GLN A 454 -1.31 -11.30 -20.87
CA GLN A 454 -2.38 -12.19 -20.40
C GLN A 454 -3.30 -12.64 -21.55
N GLY A 455 -3.50 -11.79 -22.56
CA GLY A 455 -4.19 -12.13 -23.81
C GLY A 455 -3.39 -13.04 -24.75
N GLY A 456 -2.17 -13.44 -24.39
CA GLY A 456 -1.30 -14.29 -25.21
C GLY A 456 -0.58 -13.57 -26.34
N HIS A 457 -0.54 -12.23 -26.33
CA HIS A 457 0.17 -11.46 -27.34
C HIS A 457 1.66 -11.32 -27.03
N LYS A 458 2.46 -11.19 -28.09
CA LYS A 458 3.88 -10.86 -27.98
C LYS A 458 4.05 -9.38 -27.64
N VAL A 459 4.62 -9.08 -26.46
CA VAL A 459 4.81 -7.70 -26.00
C VAL A 459 6.28 -7.30 -26.10
N ILE A 460 6.54 -6.16 -26.73
CA ILE A 460 7.83 -5.48 -26.69
C ILE A 460 7.66 -4.22 -25.83
N ALA A 461 7.98 -4.33 -24.55
CA ALA A 461 7.98 -3.21 -23.63
C ALA A 461 9.21 -2.33 -23.87
N THR A 462 9.08 -1.03 -23.62
CA THR A 462 10.18 -0.09 -23.79
C THR A 462 10.29 0.88 -22.62
N SER A 463 11.52 1.25 -22.29
CA SER A 463 11.81 2.38 -21.40
C SER A 463 13.17 2.96 -21.75
N ARG A 464 13.43 4.23 -21.39
CA ARG A 464 14.73 4.87 -21.66
C ARG A 464 15.91 4.09 -21.05
N ASN A 465 15.72 3.60 -19.82
CA ASN A 465 16.74 2.89 -19.05
C ASN A 465 16.12 1.65 -18.37
N PRO A 466 16.02 0.50 -19.06
CA PRO A 466 15.44 -0.73 -18.51
C PRO A 466 16.12 -1.19 -17.21
N SER A 467 17.42 -0.95 -17.08
CA SER A 467 18.22 -1.26 -15.89
C SER A 467 17.76 -0.57 -14.60
N ARG A 468 16.94 0.50 -14.68
CA ARG A 468 16.38 1.16 -13.49
C ARG A 468 15.18 0.43 -12.89
N THR A 469 14.64 -0.58 -13.57
CA THR A 469 13.46 -1.33 -13.13
C THR A 469 13.62 -2.83 -13.42
N PRO A 470 14.66 -3.49 -12.86
CA PRO A 470 15.00 -4.88 -13.19
C PRO A 470 13.87 -5.87 -12.86
N ASP A 471 13.10 -5.61 -11.80
CA ASP A 471 11.99 -6.47 -11.40
C ASP A 471 10.84 -6.43 -12.43
N LEU A 472 10.55 -5.24 -12.98
CA LEU A 472 9.51 -5.07 -14.00
C LEU A 472 9.93 -5.68 -15.34
N VAL A 473 11.22 -5.53 -15.69
CA VAL A 473 11.82 -6.20 -16.85
C VAL A 473 11.65 -7.71 -16.70
N SER A 474 12.06 -8.26 -15.56
CA SER A 474 11.96 -9.70 -15.25
C SER A 474 10.51 -10.19 -15.27
N GLU A 475 9.55 -9.38 -14.79
CA GLU A 475 8.13 -9.73 -14.84
C GLU A 475 7.62 -9.90 -16.28
N VAL A 476 7.95 -8.93 -17.15
CA VAL A 476 7.50 -8.94 -18.55
C VAL A 476 8.20 -10.06 -19.32
N GLU A 477 9.52 -10.20 -19.18
CA GLU A 477 10.30 -11.20 -19.89
C GLU A 477 9.97 -12.62 -19.41
N GLY A 478 9.74 -12.81 -18.10
CA GLY A 478 9.31 -14.08 -17.53
C GLY A 478 7.94 -14.57 -18.02
N LYS A 479 7.13 -13.68 -18.58
CA LYS A 479 5.84 -14.00 -19.22
C LYS A 479 5.93 -14.11 -20.75
N GLY A 480 7.13 -14.13 -21.31
CA GLY A 480 7.37 -14.24 -22.76
C GLY A 480 7.40 -12.91 -23.52
N GLY A 481 7.39 -11.78 -22.81
CA GLY A 481 7.64 -10.47 -23.40
C GLY A 481 9.14 -10.20 -23.65
N LYS A 482 9.43 -9.06 -24.28
CA LYS A 482 10.79 -8.53 -24.47
C LYS A 482 10.82 -7.10 -23.92
N TRP A 483 11.90 -6.70 -23.26
CA TRP A 483 12.07 -5.29 -22.87
C TRP A 483 13.31 -4.69 -23.52
N ILE A 484 13.14 -3.57 -24.24
CA ILE A 484 14.25 -2.87 -24.90
C ILE A 484 14.39 -1.42 -24.46
N GLY A 485 15.60 -0.89 -24.58
CA GLY A 485 15.88 0.53 -24.40
C GLY A 485 15.30 1.35 -25.55
N LEU A 486 14.51 2.38 -25.25
CA LEU A 486 14.03 3.34 -26.25
C LEU A 486 13.85 4.72 -25.62
N ASP A 487 14.56 5.71 -26.16
CA ASP A 487 14.28 7.13 -25.92
C ASP A 487 13.59 7.71 -27.15
N VAL A 488 12.31 8.08 -27.00
CA VAL A 488 11.50 8.65 -28.08
C VAL A 488 11.94 10.06 -28.48
N THR A 489 12.73 10.73 -27.63
CA THR A 489 13.30 12.05 -27.92
C THR A 489 14.55 11.98 -28.81
N ASP A 490 15.15 10.79 -28.96
CA ASP A 490 16.26 10.61 -29.88
C ASP A 490 15.75 10.74 -31.33
N SER A 491 16.43 11.58 -32.12
CA SER A 491 16.27 11.71 -33.57
C SER A 491 16.34 10.37 -34.32
N LYS A 492 17.05 9.38 -33.77
CA LYS A 492 17.24 8.03 -34.32
C LYS A 492 16.25 6.99 -33.79
N SER A 493 15.31 7.37 -32.93
CA SER A 493 14.33 6.46 -32.30
C SER A 493 13.60 5.55 -33.30
N ALA A 494 13.32 6.03 -34.51
CA ALA A 494 12.71 5.26 -35.60
C ALA A 494 13.49 3.99 -36.00
N GLN A 495 14.82 3.97 -35.83
CA GLN A 495 15.66 2.82 -36.19
C GLN A 495 15.28 1.55 -35.41
N VAL A 496 14.67 1.69 -34.23
CA VAL A 496 14.19 0.55 -33.45
C VAL A 496 13.16 -0.27 -34.22
N VAL A 497 12.28 0.41 -34.97
CA VAL A 497 11.22 -0.25 -35.76
C VAL A 497 11.85 -1.05 -36.89
N ASP A 498 12.76 -0.45 -37.64
CA ASP A 498 13.45 -1.12 -38.75
C ASP A 498 14.26 -2.33 -38.26
N ASN A 499 14.91 -2.21 -37.10
CA ASN A 499 15.70 -3.28 -36.51
C ASN A 499 14.82 -4.46 -36.06
N LEU A 500 13.68 -4.17 -35.42
CA LEU A 500 12.71 -5.19 -34.99
C LEU A 500 12.08 -5.89 -36.20
N GLU A 501 11.63 -5.14 -37.20
CA GLU A 501 11.05 -5.70 -38.42
C GLU A 501 12.07 -6.58 -39.18
N LYS A 502 13.35 -6.16 -39.25
CA LYS A 502 14.43 -6.98 -39.85
C LYS A 502 14.73 -8.24 -39.04
N SER A 503 14.63 -8.20 -37.71
CA SER A 503 14.86 -9.36 -36.85
C SER A 503 13.65 -10.31 -36.78
N GLY A 504 12.58 -10.04 -37.53
CA GLY A 504 11.35 -10.83 -37.53
C GLY A 504 10.37 -10.51 -36.38
N ASP A 505 10.68 -9.49 -35.58
CA ASP A 505 9.78 -8.93 -34.56
C ASP A 505 8.83 -7.92 -35.22
N GLN A 506 7.88 -8.41 -36.04
CA GLN A 506 6.92 -7.56 -36.75
C GLN A 506 6.06 -6.75 -35.77
N ILE A 507 5.83 -5.48 -36.08
CA ILE A 507 5.02 -4.59 -35.26
C ILE A 507 3.61 -4.48 -35.84
N ASP A 508 2.68 -5.20 -35.22
CA ASP A 508 1.26 -5.17 -35.56
C ASP A 508 0.52 -4.02 -34.86
N ILE A 509 0.94 -3.70 -33.64
CA ILE A 509 0.32 -2.67 -32.80
C ILE A 509 1.42 -1.75 -32.28
N LEU A 510 1.32 -0.46 -32.58
CA LEU A 510 2.19 0.58 -32.01
C LEU A 510 1.40 1.38 -30.98
N VAL A 511 1.87 1.41 -29.73
CA VAL A 511 1.27 2.22 -28.65
C VAL A 511 2.21 3.37 -28.26
N ASN A 512 1.82 4.59 -28.62
CA ASN A 512 2.53 5.80 -28.23
C ASN A 512 2.01 6.27 -26.85
N ASN A 513 2.66 5.78 -25.79
CA ASN A 513 2.29 6.05 -24.40
C ASN A 513 3.16 7.10 -23.69
N ALA A 514 4.38 7.36 -24.16
CA ALA A 514 5.31 8.26 -23.48
C ALA A 514 4.72 9.68 -23.32
N GLY A 515 4.91 10.28 -22.14
CA GLY A 515 4.46 11.63 -21.87
C GLY A 515 4.70 12.07 -20.42
N TYR A 516 4.88 13.38 -20.26
CA TYR A 516 4.93 14.12 -19.01
C TYR A 516 4.48 15.55 -19.30
N SER A 517 4.21 16.35 -18.26
CA SER A 517 3.84 17.76 -18.40
C SER A 517 4.78 18.61 -17.54
N VAL A 518 5.22 19.74 -18.07
CA VAL A 518 5.78 20.86 -17.33
C VAL A 518 4.61 21.78 -16.96
N PHE A 519 4.46 22.08 -15.68
CA PHE A 519 3.40 22.92 -15.15
C PHE A 519 3.90 24.36 -15.02
N THR A 520 3.47 25.23 -15.92
CA THR A 520 3.80 26.66 -15.96
C THR A 520 2.85 27.42 -16.90
N PRO A 521 2.57 28.72 -16.71
CA PRO A 521 1.87 29.51 -17.73
C PRO A 521 2.58 29.45 -19.09
N VAL A 522 1.81 29.58 -20.17
CA VAL A 522 2.35 29.55 -21.55
C VAL A 522 3.44 30.61 -21.76
N GLU A 523 3.27 31.80 -21.19
CA GLU A 523 4.23 32.90 -21.33
C GLU A 523 5.57 32.68 -20.63
N THR A 524 5.66 31.74 -19.68
CA THR A 524 6.87 31.52 -18.86
C THR A 524 7.52 30.18 -19.12
N ILE A 525 7.00 29.38 -20.05
CA ILE A 525 7.72 28.18 -20.47
C ILE A 525 8.97 28.58 -21.26
N THR A 526 10.10 27.95 -20.96
CA THR A 526 11.32 28.16 -21.75
C THR A 526 11.25 27.43 -23.09
N GLU A 527 12.00 27.90 -24.08
CA GLU A 527 12.14 27.21 -25.38
C GLU A 527 12.59 25.75 -25.23
N ASP A 528 13.50 25.48 -24.30
CA ASP A 528 14.03 24.13 -24.07
C ASP A 528 12.96 23.20 -23.47
N GLU A 529 12.21 23.67 -22.47
CA GLU A 529 11.08 22.93 -21.88
C GLU A 529 9.98 22.66 -22.92
N LEU A 530 9.64 23.67 -23.72
CA LEU A 530 8.67 23.57 -24.79
C LEU A 530 9.08 22.52 -25.82
N ARG A 531 10.33 22.59 -26.30
CA ARG A 531 10.87 21.65 -27.27
C ARG A 531 10.91 20.24 -26.71
N ALA A 532 11.31 20.07 -25.45
CA ALA A 532 11.38 18.75 -24.81
C ALA A 532 10.01 18.06 -24.70
N GLU A 533 8.95 18.80 -24.34
CA GLU A 533 7.58 18.27 -24.32
C GLU A 533 7.08 17.89 -25.72
N MET A 534 7.30 18.76 -26.70
CA MET A 534 6.95 18.49 -28.11
C MET A 534 7.72 17.30 -28.67
N GLU A 535 9.02 17.18 -28.37
CA GLU A 535 9.84 16.04 -28.78
C GLU A 535 9.32 14.72 -28.22
N THR A 536 8.92 14.72 -26.94
CA THR A 536 8.44 13.49 -26.28
C THR A 536 7.05 13.08 -26.77
N MET A 537 6.12 14.03 -26.92
CA MET A 537 4.69 13.72 -27.10
C MET A 537 4.17 13.94 -28.51
N TYR A 538 4.90 14.67 -29.36
CA TYR A 538 4.50 14.94 -30.75
C TYR A 538 5.51 14.34 -31.73
N PHE A 539 6.75 14.83 -31.75
CA PHE A 539 7.72 14.41 -32.77
C PHE A 539 8.16 12.94 -32.61
N GLY A 540 8.41 12.48 -31.38
CA GLY A 540 8.75 11.08 -31.08
C GLY A 540 7.72 10.08 -31.63
N PRO A 541 6.43 10.20 -31.24
CA PRO A 541 5.36 9.39 -31.82
C PRO A 541 5.31 9.45 -33.35
N LEU A 542 5.44 10.63 -33.95
CA LEU A 542 5.43 10.76 -35.42
C LEU A 542 6.62 10.06 -36.10
N ARG A 543 7.80 10.07 -35.50
CA ARG A 543 8.96 9.31 -36.01
C ARG A 543 8.67 7.80 -36.03
N LEU A 544 8.11 7.28 -34.94
CA LEU A 544 7.76 5.85 -34.84
C LEU A 544 6.60 5.47 -35.78
N ILE A 545 5.57 6.32 -35.87
CA ILE A 545 4.43 6.14 -36.78
C ILE A 545 4.91 6.09 -38.23
N ARG A 546 5.74 7.05 -38.65
CA ARG A 546 6.29 7.09 -40.02
C ARG A 546 7.15 5.88 -40.34
N ALA A 547 7.87 5.35 -39.35
CA ALA A 547 8.68 4.15 -39.50
C ALA A 547 7.82 2.89 -39.65
N VAL A 548 6.74 2.75 -38.87
CA VAL A 548 5.93 1.51 -38.85
C VAL A 548 4.92 1.41 -40.00
N ILE A 549 4.37 2.53 -40.47
CA ILE A 549 3.32 2.55 -41.51
C ILE A 549 3.73 1.81 -42.80
N PRO A 550 4.94 1.98 -43.36
CA PRO A 550 5.35 1.23 -44.55
C PRO A 550 5.27 -0.28 -44.37
N HIS A 551 5.56 -0.78 -43.17
CA HIS A 551 5.50 -2.20 -42.83
C HIS A 551 4.04 -2.68 -42.67
N MET A 552 3.23 -1.95 -41.90
CA MET A 552 1.80 -2.21 -41.75
C MET A 552 1.06 -2.20 -43.09
N ARG A 553 1.40 -1.25 -43.98
CA ARG A 553 0.81 -1.12 -45.32
C ARG A 553 1.13 -2.32 -46.20
N LYS A 554 2.35 -2.85 -46.14
CA LYS A 554 2.73 -4.08 -46.86
C LYS A 554 1.90 -5.27 -46.39
N ARG A 555 1.63 -5.37 -45.09
CA ARG A 555 0.81 -6.42 -44.48
C ARG A 555 -0.70 -6.21 -44.62
N LYS A 556 -1.13 -5.01 -45.01
CA LYS A 556 -2.53 -4.55 -44.94
C LYS A 556 -3.16 -4.78 -43.56
N PHE A 557 -2.37 -4.57 -42.52
CA PHE A 557 -2.78 -4.74 -41.14
C PHE A 557 -1.91 -3.87 -40.23
N GLY A 558 -2.55 -3.24 -39.26
CA GLY A 558 -1.86 -2.55 -38.19
C GLY A 558 -2.81 -1.73 -37.32
N VAL A 559 -2.42 -1.48 -36.08
CA VAL A 559 -3.15 -0.58 -35.17
C VAL A 559 -2.18 0.42 -34.55
N ILE A 560 -2.50 1.70 -34.64
CA ILE A 560 -1.73 2.77 -34.01
C ILE A 560 -2.57 3.36 -32.88
N VAL A 561 -2.10 3.22 -31.65
CA VAL A 561 -2.77 3.72 -30.44
C VAL A 561 -1.99 4.93 -29.92
N ASN A 562 -2.64 6.08 -29.86
CA ASN A 562 -2.06 7.31 -29.34
C ASN A 562 -2.71 7.68 -28.01
N MET A 563 -1.91 7.71 -26.95
CA MET A 563 -2.37 8.11 -25.62
C MET A 563 -2.43 9.64 -25.56
N SER A 564 -3.65 10.16 -25.48
CA SER A 564 -3.97 11.58 -25.35
C SER A 564 -4.59 11.90 -23.98
N SER A 565 -5.07 13.13 -23.81
CA SER A 565 -5.56 13.64 -22.54
C SER A 565 -6.73 14.59 -22.76
N GLY A 566 -7.65 14.66 -21.80
CA GLY A 566 -8.71 15.67 -21.83
C GLY A 566 -8.17 17.11 -21.91
N ALA A 567 -6.92 17.36 -21.47
CA ALA A 567 -6.29 18.67 -21.64
C ALA A 567 -6.11 19.07 -23.12
N ALA A 568 -6.01 18.09 -24.02
CA ALA A 568 -5.97 18.32 -25.47
C ALA A 568 -7.32 18.78 -26.04
N LEU A 569 -8.43 18.50 -25.34
CA LEU A 569 -9.78 18.85 -25.78
C LEU A 569 -10.15 20.28 -25.39
N GLU A 570 -9.97 20.62 -24.12
CA GLU A 570 -10.50 21.88 -23.56
C GLU A 570 -9.42 22.90 -23.19
N GLY A 571 -8.16 22.48 -23.13
CA GLY A 571 -7.05 23.29 -22.60
C GLY A 571 -7.16 23.44 -21.08
N ASN A 572 -6.08 23.07 -20.37
CA ASN A 572 -6.01 23.27 -18.92
C ASN A 572 -4.98 24.35 -18.59
N PRO A 573 -5.31 25.34 -17.73
CA PRO A 573 -4.35 26.30 -17.23
C PRO A 573 -3.12 25.60 -16.65
N SER A 574 -1.94 26.19 -16.86
CA SER A 574 -0.61 25.64 -16.54
C SER A 574 -0.11 24.44 -17.35
N MET A 575 -0.93 23.85 -18.23
CA MET A 575 -0.56 22.69 -19.05
C MET A 575 -0.57 23.03 -20.54
N GLY A 576 -0.25 24.28 -20.90
CA GLY A 576 -0.47 24.79 -22.26
C GLY A 576 0.30 24.04 -23.34
N ILE A 577 1.61 23.81 -23.15
CA ILE A 577 2.42 23.07 -24.13
C ILE A 577 2.05 21.58 -24.15
N TYR A 578 1.80 20.97 -23.00
CA TYR A 578 1.28 19.60 -22.92
C TYR A 578 -0.02 19.43 -23.71
N ALA A 579 -0.98 20.34 -23.50
CA ALA A 579 -2.25 20.37 -24.22
C ALA A 579 -2.02 20.57 -25.72
N GLY A 580 -1.16 21.51 -26.11
CA GLY A 580 -0.79 21.76 -27.51
C GLY A 580 -0.15 20.55 -28.19
N ALA A 581 0.80 19.89 -27.53
CA ALA A 581 1.48 18.70 -28.06
C ALA A 581 0.49 17.54 -28.27
N LYS A 582 -0.39 17.28 -27.29
CA LYS A 582 -1.42 16.25 -27.40
C LYS A 582 -2.49 16.59 -28.44
N ALA A 583 -2.95 17.84 -28.49
CA ALA A 583 -3.90 18.30 -29.52
C ALA A 583 -3.31 18.22 -30.93
N GLY A 584 -2.01 18.54 -31.08
CA GLY A 584 -1.28 18.36 -32.33
C GLY A 584 -1.21 16.89 -32.75
N LEU A 585 -0.89 15.99 -31.81
CA LEU A 585 -0.88 14.55 -32.06
C LEU A 585 -2.28 14.05 -32.45
N ASP A 586 -3.34 14.50 -31.77
CA ASP A 586 -4.73 14.16 -32.09
C ASP A 586 -5.14 14.64 -33.48
N GLY A 587 -4.73 15.87 -33.83
CA GLY A 587 -4.93 16.44 -35.15
C GLY A 587 -4.31 15.58 -36.26
N VAL A 588 -3.03 15.25 -36.13
CA VAL A 588 -2.34 14.39 -37.11
C VAL A 588 -2.94 12.98 -37.12
N THR A 589 -3.34 12.44 -35.97
CA THR A 589 -3.96 11.11 -35.89
C THR A 589 -5.28 11.05 -36.67
N ARG A 590 -6.11 12.11 -36.63
CA ARG A 590 -7.35 12.18 -37.41
C ARG A 590 -7.11 12.21 -38.92
N VAL A 591 -6.03 12.86 -39.37
CA VAL A 591 -5.60 12.85 -40.78
C VAL A 591 -5.10 11.46 -41.15
N LEU A 592 -4.16 10.93 -40.35
CA LEU A 592 -3.58 9.62 -40.53
C LEU A 592 -4.64 8.52 -40.66
N ALA A 593 -5.67 8.55 -39.79
CA ALA A 593 -6.79 7.61 -39.82
C ALA A 593 -7.48 7.52 -41.19
N LYS A 594 -7.58 8.64 -41.90
CA LYS A 594 -8.19 8.70 -43.24
C LYS A 594 -7.22 8.19 -44.31
N GLU A 595 -5.95 8.57 -44.19
CA GLU A 595 -4.88 8.19 -45.13
C GLU A 595 -4.59 6.69 -45.13
N VAL A 596 -4.66 6.05 -43.96
CA VAL A 596 -4.28 4.64 -43.80
C VAL A 596 -5.45 3.65 -43.81
N ALA A 597 -6.70 4.13 -43.74
CA ALA A 597 -7.90 3.30 -43.82
C ALA A 597 -7.94 2.41 -45.08
N PRO A 598 -7.58 2.88 -46.30
CA PRO A 598 -7.53 2.02 -47.49
C PRO A 598 -6.55 0.83 -47.39
N PHE A 599 -5.62 0.87 -46.44
CA PHE A 599 -4.64 -0.18 -46.19
C PHE A 599 -5.03 -1.10 -45.03
N ASN A 600 -6.27 -1.01 -44.52
CA ASN A 600 -6.75 -1.77 -43.37
C ASN A 600 -5.85 -1.59 -42.13
N ILE A 601 -5.39 -0.35 -41.93
CA ILE A 601 -4.68 0.08 -40.73
C ILE A 601 -5.63 0.94 -39.91
N ARG A 602 -5.73 0.66 -38.61
CA ARG A 602 -6.60 1.37 -37.68
C ARG A 602 -5.80 2.33 -36.81
N THR A 603 -6.47 3.37 -36.34
CA THR A 603 -5.92 4.33 -35.39
C THR A 603 -6.89 4.50 -34.23
N LEU A 604 -6.39 4.55 -33.01
CA LEU A 604 -7.17 4.82 -31.81
C LEU A 604 -6.53 5.94 -31.01
N THR A 605 -7.23 7.06 -30.86
CA THR A 605 -6.88 8.10 -29.91
C THR A 605 -7.56 7.83 -28.57
N VAL A 606 -6.78 7.53 -27.53
CA VAL A 606 -7.30 7.29 -26.18
C VAL A 606 -7.22 8.59 -25.40
N VAL A 607 -8.35 9.23 -25.13
CA VAL A 607 -8.38 10.52 -24.40
C VAL A 607 -8.63 10.26 -22.92
N LEU A 608 -7.59 10.48 -22.11
CA LEU A 608 -7.63 10.15 -20.69
C LEU A 608 -7.97 11.36 -19.81
N GLY A 609 -8.85 11.10 -18.84
CA GLY A 609 -9.07 11.94 -17.68
C GLY A 609 -8.01 11.72 -16.60
N THR A 610 -8.40 11.87 -15.33
CA THR A 610 -7.47 11.73 -14.20
C THR A 610 -7.38 10.26 -13.74
N PHE A 611 -6.18 9.69 -13.63
CA PHE A 611 -5.95 8.28 -13.24
C PHE A 611 -4.80 8.09 -12.25
N ASN A 612 -4.88 7.03 -11.45
CA ASN A 612 -3.91 6.64 -10.41
C ASN A 612 -2.54 6.18 -10.98
N THR A 613 -1.86 7.09 -11.66
CA THR A 613 -0.51 6.91 -12.24
C THR A 613 0.54 7.74 -11.49
N SER A 614 1.81 7.55 -11.85
CA SER A 614 2.93 8.32 -11.27
C SER A 614 3.14 9.71 -11.92
N MET A 615 2.30 10.12 -12.88
CA MET A 615 2.47 11.40 -13.57
C MET A 615 2.37 12.61 -12.62
N PRO A 616 1.38 12.71 -11.70
CA PRO A 616 1.31 13.85 -10.77
C PRO A 616 2.48 13.91 -9.79
N SER A 617 2.96 12.76 -9.32
CA SER A 617 4.09 12.68 -8.37
C SER A 617 5.46 12.89 -9.02
N LYS A 618 5.53 12.86 -10.35
CA LYS A 618 6.69 13.22 -11.16
C LYS A 618 6.45 14.50 -11.95
N ALA A 619 5.53 15.35 -11.50
CA ALA A 619 5.25 16.63 -12.13
C ALA A 619 6.53 17.46 -12.23
N VAL A 620 6.77 18.01 -13.42
CA VAL A 620 7.88 18.93 -13.69
C VAL A 620 7.29 20.34 -13.65
N PHE A 621 8.04 21.32 -13.13
CA PHE A 621 7.58 22.71 -13.07
C PHE A 621 8.51 23.58 -13.90
N GLY A 622 7.94 24.63 -14.49
CA GLY A 622 8.73 25.61 -15.25
C GLY A 622 9.85 26.19 -14.39
N THR A 623 10.99 26.39 -15.01
CA THR A 623 12.20 26.95 -14.37
C THR A 623 12.12 28.46 -14.19
N VAL A 624 11.36 29.16 -15.02
CA VAL A 624 11.07 30.59 -14.85
C VAL A 624 10.08 30.76 -13.70
N PRO A 625 10.38 31.62 -12.70
CA PRO A 625 9.45 31.93 -11.63
C PRO A 625 8.12 32.46 -12.15
N LEU A 626 7.04 32.15 -11.46
CA LEU A 626 5.71 32.65 -11.78
C LEU A 626 5.69 34.19 -11.59
N PRO A 627 5.29 34.99 -12.59
CA PRO A 627 5.14 36.43 -12.44
C PRO A 627 4.13 36.79 -11.35
N ASP A 628 4.37 37.88 -10.63
CA ASP A 628 3.54 38.31 -9.50
C ASP A 628 2.07 38.57 -9.92
N ASP A 629 1.83 38.92 -11.18
CA ASP A 629 0.49 39.12 -11.76
C ASP A 629 -0.40 37.85 -11.71
N TYR A 630 0.19 36.66 -11.60
CA TYR A 630 -0.55 35.42 -11.43
C TYR A 630 -0.98 35.16 -9.99
N SER A 631 -0.60 35.98 -9.02
CA SER A 631 -0.95 35.77 -7.62
C SER A 631 -2.47 35.72 -7.42
N GLY A 632 -2.96 34.66 -6.79
CA GLY A 632 -4.39 34.38 -6.57
C GLY A 632 -5.15 33.85 -7.79
N SER A 633 -4.52 33.79 -8.97
CA SER A 633 -5.12 33.29 -10.20
C SER A 633 -5.44 31.80 -10.14
N PHE A 634 -6.33 31.33 -11.01
CA PHE A 634 -6.60 29.90 -11.14
C PHE A 634 -5.36 29.13 -11.61
N THR A 635 -4.52 29.74 -12.46
CA THR A 635 -3.26 29.14 -12.93
C THR A 635 -2.28 28.92 -11.78
N GLU A 636 -2.09 29.90 -10.89
CA GLU A 636 -1.26 29.73 -9.69
C GLU A 636 -1.83 28.64 -8.81
N LYS A 637 -3.14 28.65 -8.54
CA LYS A 637 -3.81 27.62 -7.72
C LYS A 637 -3.61 26.22 -8.29
N MET A 638 -3.69 26.05 -9.61
CA MET A 638 -3.45 24.77 -10.28
C MET A 638 -1.99 24.32 -10.15
N ILE A 639 -1.03 25.22 -10.40
CA ILE A 639 0.40 24.92 -10.22
C ILE A 639 0.70 24.55 -8.78
N GLN A 640 0.15 25.30 -7.81
CA GLN A 640 0.31 25.00 -6.40
C GLN A 640 -0.34 23.67 -6.02
N ALA A 641 -1.55 23.37 -6.50
CA ALA A 641 -2.23 22.10 -6.26
C ALA A 641 -1.41 20.89 -6.77
N ILE A 642 -0.74 21.04 -7.92
CA ILE A 642 0.13 20.00 -8.48
C ILE A 642 1.48 19.96 -7.73
N LYS A 643 2.14 21.10 -7.46
CA LYS A 643 3.39 21.23 -6.66
C LYS A 643 3.28 20.60 -5.28
N SER A 644 2.11 20.73 -4.70
CA SER A 644 1.84 20.32 -3.34
C SER A 644 1.30 18.89 -3.25
N GLY A 645 0.91 18.27 -4.37
CA GLY A 645 0.40 16.91 -4.43
C GLY A 645 -1.08 16.76 -4.05
N GLN A 646 -1.88 17.85 -4.12
CA GLN A 646 -3.34 17.84 -3.93
C GLN A 646 -4.09 17.21 -5.10
N PHE A 647 -3.45 17.00 -6.24
CA PHE A 647 -4.14 16.37 -7.36
C PHE A 647 -4.32 14.87 -7.08
N VAL A 648 -5.52 14.49 -6.65
CA VAL A 648 -5.90 13.09 -6.43
C VAL A 648 -6.71 12.59 -7.62
N PRO A 649 -6.12 11.73 -8.45
CA PRO A 649 -6.85 11.16 -9.59
C PRO A 649 -7.90 10.16 -9.12
N ASN A 650 -9.08 10.20 -9.75
CA ASN A 650 -10.22 9.34 -9.42
C ASN A 650 -10.46 8.21 -10.45
N GLY A 651 -9.47 7.94 -11.30
CA GLY A 651 -9.53 6.87 -12.31
C GLY A 651 -8.64 5.69 -11.95
N ASP A 652 -9.12 4.48 -12.25
CA ASP A 652 -8.38 3.23 -12.15
C ASP A 652 -7.67 2.93 -13.49
N LYS A 653 -6.34 3.05 -13.50
CA LYS A 653 -5.52 2.82 -14.70
C LYS A 653 -5.62 1.39 -15.23
N ASP A 654 -5.81 0.39 -14.37
CA ASP A 654 -5.80 -1.01 -14.79
C ASP A 654 -7.10 -1.34 -15.51
N LYS A 655 -8.24 -0.82 -15.00
CA LYS A 655 -9.52 -0.88 -15.72
C LYS A 655 -9.46 -0.12 -17.04
N ALA A 656 -8.83 1.05 -17.07
CA ALA A 656 -8.68 1.82 -18.30
C ALA A 656 -7.83 1.07 -19.34
N MET A 657 -6.71 0.47 -18.94
CA MET A 657 -5.86 -0.26 -19.88
C MET A 657 -6.48 -1.59 -20.33
N LYS A 658 -7.30 -2.22 -19.49
CA LYS A 658 -8.15 -3.34 -19.91
C LYS A 658 -9.14 -2.90 -21.01
N ALA A 659 -9.81 -1.76 -20.84
CA ALA A 659 -10.70 -1.19 -21.84
C ALA A 659 -9.97 -0.87 -23.16
N VAL A 660 -8.77 -0.26 -23.08
CA VAL A 660 -7.93 -0.01 -24.27
C VAL A 660 -7.56 -1.31 -24.96
N TYR A 661 -7.12 -2.32 -24.21
CA TYR A 661 -6.80 -3.65 -24.73
C TYR A 661 -8.01 -4.23 -25.49
N GLU A 662 -9.17 -4.30 -24.85
CA GLU A 662 -10.42 -4.84 -25.40
C GLU A 662 -10.82 -4.16 -26.72
N VAL A 663 -10.78 -2.82 -26.79
CA VAL A 663 -11.05 -2.05 -28.03
C VAL A 663 -10.03 -2.32 -29.12
N VAL A 664 -8.75 -2.45 -28.75
CA VAL A 664 -7.68 -2.73 -29.72
C VAL A 664 -7.81 -4.13 -30.30
N VAL A 665 -8.15 -5.14 -29.51
CA VAL A 665 -8.26 -6.53 -30.00
C VAL A 665 -9.64 -6.89 -30.57
N GLY A 666 -10.66 -6.05 -30.34
CA GLY A 666 -12.04 -6.32 -30.78
C GLY A 666 -12.77 -7.32 -29.89
N GLU A 667 -12.43 -7.35 -28.60
CA GLU A 667 -13.03 -8.24 -27.60
C GLU A 667 -13.72 -7.44 -26.50
N GLY A 668 -14.57 -8.07 -25.69
CA GLY A 668 -15.21 -7.41 -24.53
C GLY A 668 -15.98 -6.16 -24.95
N ILE A 669 -15.64 -5.00 -24.37
CA ILE A 669 -16.28 -3.72 -24.74
C ILE A 669 -15.91 -3.24 -26.16
N GLY A 670 -14.88 -3.84 -26.76
CA GLY A 670 -14.38 -3.50 -28.09
C GLY A 670 -15.05 -4.24 -29.25
N ALA A 671 -15.79 -5.31 -28.96
CA ALA A 671 -16.42 -6.14 -29.97
C ALA A 671 -17.44 -5.33 -30.79
N GLY A 672 -17.23 -5.25 -32.12
CA GLY A 672 -18.08 -4.47 -33.02
C GLY A 672 -17.79 -2.96 -33.02
N HIS A 673 -16.80 -2.51 -32.26
CA HIS A 673 -16.38 -1.10 -32.15
C HIS A 673 -14.96 -0.86 -32.69
N GLU A 674 -14.42 -1.80 -33.46
CA GLU A 674 -13.03 -1.78 -33.95
C GLU A 674 -12.77 -0.58 -34.88
N SER A 675 -13.82 -0.05 -35.51
CA SER A 675 -13.75 1.11 -36.41
C SER A 675 -13.75 2.47 -35.70
N GLU A 676 -14.03 2.48 -34.39
CA GLU A 676 -14.02 3.70 -33.58
C GLU A 676 -12.61 4.26 -33.44
N LYS A 677 -12.49 5.58 -33.53
CA LYS A 677 -11.19 6.28 -33.60
C LYS A 677 -10.84 7.05 -32.33
N LEU A 678 -11.80 7.20 -31.42
CA LEU A 678 -11.70 8.02 -30.22
C LEU A 678 -12.28 7.27 -29.02
N LEU A 679 -11.49 7.12 -27.97
CA LEU A 679 -11.90 6.43 -26.74
C LEU A 679 -11.67 7.34 -25.52
N PRO A 680 -12.68 8.10 -25.07
CA PRO A 680 -12.59 8.88 -23.84
C PRO A 680 -12.75 7.97 -22.61
N LEU A 681 -11.79 8.02 -21.67
CA LEU A 681 -11.83 7.23 -20.44
C LEU A 681 -11.53 8.10 -19.23
N GLY A 682 -12.33 7.97 -18.18
CA GLY A 682 -12.16 8.67 -16.89
C GLY A 682 -13.48 9.21 -16.36
N ALA A 683 -13.62 9.28 -15.04
CA ALA A 683 -14.84 9.77 -14.40
C ALA A 683 -15.15 11.24 -14.78
N ASP A 684 -14.12 12.03 -15.05
CA ASP A 684 -14.22 13.43 -15.48
C ASP A 684 -14.50 13.60 -16.97
N MET A 685 -14.21 12.60 -17.81
CA MET A 685 -14.21 12.77 -19.26
C MET A 685 -15.57 13.10 -19.87
N ALA A 686 -16.66 12.54 -19.34
CA ALA A 686 -18.00 12.82 -19.86
C ALA A 686 -18.37 14.31 -19.72
N VAL A 687 -17.99 14.94 -18.61
CA VAL A 687 -18.24 16.37 -18.38
C VAL A 687 -17.38 17.21 -19.32
N ARG A 688 -16.09 16.89 -19.43
CA ARG A 688 -15.12 17.61 -20.27
C ARG A 688 -15.48 17.60 -21.75
N VAL A 689 -15.90 16.43 -22.27
CA VAL A 689 -16.39 16.31 -23.64
C VAL A 689 -17.63 17.19 -23.86
N LYS A 690 -18.58 17.20 -22.92
CA LYS A 690 -19.77 18.07 -23.00
C LYS A 690 -19.42 19.55 -22.95
N THR A 691 -18.43 19.95 -22.13
CA THR A 691 -17.95 21.34 -22.08
C THR A 691 -17.48 21.83 -23.44
N VAL A 692 -16.67 21.04 -24.15
CA VAL A 692 -16.19 21.40 -25.50
C VAL A 692 -17.33 21.42 -26.52
N GLN A 693 -18.24 20.46 -26.46
CA GLN A 693 -19.43 20.46 -27.32
C GLN A 693 -20.27 21.73 -27.14
N ASN A 694 -20.54 22.11 -25.89
CA ASN A 694 -21.32 23.30 -25.57
C ASN A 694 -20.61 24.59 -26.00
N TYR A 695 -19.29 24.66 -25.81
CA TYR A 695 -18.48 25.80 -26.25
C TYR A 695 -18.58 26.02 -27.77
N LEU A 696 -18.42 24.95 -28.56
CA LEU A 696 -18.53 25.04 -30.03
C LEU A 696 -19.97 25.33 -30.48
N ALA A 697 -20.97 24.70 -29.85
CA ALA A 697 -22.37 24.94 -30.15
C ALA A 697 -22.76 26.40 -29.89
N HIS A 698 -22.35 26.96 -28.75
CA HIS A 698 -22.59 28.36 -28.42
C HIS A 698 -21.87 29.31 -29.39
N SER A 699 -20.63 29.00 -29.80
CA SER A 699 -19.94 29.80 -30.82
C SER A 699 -20.70 29.81 -32.15
N LEU A 700 -21.29 28.69 -32.55
CA LEU A 700 -22.10 28.60 -33.77
C LEU A 700 -23.45 29.30 -33.61
N GLU A 701 -24.06 29.27 -32.42
CA GLU A 701 -25.27 30.03 -32.12
C GLU A 701 -25.04 31.54 -32.26
N VAL A 702 -23.93 32.05 -31.70
CA VAL A 702 -23.61 33.49 -31.69
C VAL A 702 -23.10 33.97 -33.05
N PHE A 703 -22.25 33.20 -33.72
CA PHE A 703 -21.58 33.62 -34.95
C PHE A 703 -22.02 32.85 -36.20
N GLY A 704 -23.10 32.06 -36.13
CA GLY A 704 -23.56 31.21 -37.22
C GLY A 704 -23.88 31.98 -38.50
N ASP A 705 -24.49 33.16 -38.35
CA ASP A 705 -24.80 34.03 -39.48
C ASP A 705 -23.52 34.48 -40.20
N VAL A 706 -22.48 34.89 -39.47
CA VAL A 706 -21.19 35.29 -40.08
C VAL A 706 -20.47 34.06 -40.65
N THR A 707 -20.44 32.96 -39.90
CA THR A 707 -19.75 31.70 -40.28
C THR A 707 -20.22 31.19 -41.63
N ASN A 708 -21.53 31.33 -41.93
CA ASN A 708 -22.11 30.86 -43.19
C ASN A 708 -22.11 31.91 -44.32
N ASN A 709 -21.75 33.17 -44.04
CA ASN A 709 -21.85 34.28 -44.99
C ASN A 709 -20.50 34.93 -45.37
N VAL A 710 -19.38 34.24 -45.15
CA VAL A 710 -18.02 34.67 -45.58
C VAL A 710 -17.52 33.94 -46.83
N ASN A 711 -18.45 33.42 -47.65
CA ASN A 711 -18.11 32.80 -48.92
C ASN A 711 -17.70 33.86 -49.95
N LEU A 712 -16.94 33.49 -50.98
CA LEU A 712 -16.73 34.35 -52.14
C LEU A 712 -18.09 34.72 -52.75
N ASP A 713 -18.31 36.01 -53.01
CA ASP A 713 -19.43 36.45 -53.84
C ASP A 713 -19.34 35.74 -55.20
N LYS A 714 -20.37 34.97 -55.53
CA LYS A 714 -20.46 34.19 -56.77
C LYS A 714 -21.09 34.99 -57.89
#